data_AF-A0A3V6CYX3-F1
#
_entry.id   AF-A0A3V6CYX3-F1
#
_cell.length_a   1.000
_cell.length_b   1.000
_cell.length_c   1.000
_cell.angle_alpha   90.00
_cell.angle_beta   90.00
_cell.angle_gamma   90.00
#
_symmetry.space_group_name_H-M   'P 1'
#
loop_
_entity.id
_entity.type
_entity.pdbx_description
1 polymer ?
#
loop_
_entity_poly.entity_id
_entity_poly.type
_entity_poly.pdbx_seq_one_letter_code
_entity_poly.pdbx_strand_id
1 'polypeptide(L)'
;MSDIDALQALTSQMTQEGIRRLLVISGDAAWCRERAEAIRAALPGDWLWVAPDAPAQPRCTPQALQTLLGREFRHAIFDAWQGFDAAAFAALSGTLQAGSWLLLLMPPYETWESRPDIDSLRWSDCAQPIPTPQFAQHLKRTLSRDPQTLLWRQRQPFCWPSYPSRERWRPATGEPQPEQAAILSRLREMPPGVATVIAPRGRGKSALAGQFISRMAGTAIVTAPAKTATDILAAFAGERFCFMAPDALLASGARADWLVVDEAAAISTPLLLQLVSRFPRILLTTTVQGYEGTGRGFLLKFCARFPQLHRFTLRQPVRWAPECPLENIVSEALIFDDEAFAQAPHGAIAISAFYQQAWGETPALPRAVYQLLSGAHYRTSPLDLRRMMDAPGQHFLQATANNRVAGALWLVEEGGLSAELSQAVWAGFRRPRGNLVAQSLAAHGSDPLAATLVGRRVSRIAVHPARQREGIGQQLIACACMQAAQCDYLSVSFGYTPELWRFWQRCGFVLVRMGNHREASSGCYTAMALLPLSDAGKRLAQQEHRRLRRDADILTQWNGEAIPLAALREQALNDEDWRELVGFAFAHRPLLTSLGCLHRLLQCSALPLPALRGRLEEKASDAELCARLRISGRKALLALQRAQAAQALIVLDAGRTQRLRDVMPGGGDHAG
;
A
#
# COMPACT_ATOMS: atom_id res chain seq x y z
N MET A 1 -20.16 -2.82 44.62
CA MET A 1 -19.20 -3.73 43.97
C MET A 1 -17.91 -2.95 43.77
N SER A 2 -16.75 -3.56 44.03
CA SER A 2 -15.48 -2.92 43.67
C SER A 2 -15.34 -2.86 42.14
N ASP A 3 -14.49 -1.98 41.61
CA ASP A 3 -14.19 -1.93 40.18
C ASP A 3 -13.70 -3.29 39.64
N ILE A 4 -12.97 -4.03 40.47
CA ILE A 4 -12.43 -5.35 40.15
C ILE A 4 -13.55 -6.39 40.03
N ASP A 5 -14.51 -6.40 40.97
CA ASP A 5 -15.64 -7.36 40.92
C ASP A 5 -16.48 -7.14 39.66
N ALA A 6 -16.75 -5.88 39.32
CA ALA A 6 -17.53 -5.54 38.14
C ALA A 6 -16.80 -5.91 36.85
N LEU A 7 -15.50 -5.64 36.77
CA LEU A 7 -14.65 -6.04 35.66
C LEU A 7 -14.60 -7.56 35.48
N GLN A 8 -14.45 -8.32 36.56
CA GLN A 8 -14.42 -9.80 36.54
C GLN A 8 -15.78 -10.38 36.12
N ALA A 9 -16.89 -9.84 36.63
CA ALA A 9 -18.24 -10.24 36.23
C ALA A 9 -18.46 -10.00 34.74
N LEU A 10 -18.09 -8.81 34.23
CA LEU A 10 -18.24 -8.45 32.83
C LEU A 10 -17.35 -9.31 31.92
N THR A 11 -16.13 -9.62 32.35
CA THR A 11 -15.21 -10.51 31.63
C THR A 11 -15.77 -11.94 31.55
N SER A 12 -16.37 -12.43 32.65
CA SER A 12 -17.02 -13.74 32.67
C SER A 12 -18.21 -13.79 31.72
N GLN A 13 -19.05 -12.75 31.72
CA GLN A 13 -20.15 -12.60 30.76
C GLN A 13 -19.61 -12.62 29.31
N MET A 14 -18.59 -11.80 28.99
CA MET A 14 -18.00 -11.76 27.65
C MET A 14 -17.45 -13.11 27.19
N THR A 15 -16.88 -13.88 28.11
CA THR A 15 -16.35 -15.23 27.83
C THR A 15 -17.48 -16.19 27.48
N GLN A 16 -18.59 -16.15 28.21
CA GLN A 16 -19.78 -16.99 27.92
C GLN A 16 -20.46 -16.60 26.60
N GLU A 17 -20.53 -15.30 26.33
CA GLU A 17 -21.16 -14.74 25.12
C GLU A 17 -20.23 -14.78 23.90
N GLY A 18 -18.95 -15.12 24.08
CA GLY A 18 -17.99 -15.23 22.98
C GLY A 18 -17.58 -13.91 22.36
N ILE A 19 -17.73 -12.78 23.06
CA ILE A 19 -17.50 -11.44 22.54
C ILE A 19 -16.26 -10.78 23.14
N ARG A 20 -15.88 -9.63 22.58
CA ARG A 20 -14.74 -8.81 23.01
C ARG A 20 -15.18 -7.37 23.11
N ARG A 21 -14.57 -6.59 24.02
CA ARG A 21 -14.90 -5.18 24.24
C ARG A 21 -13.66 -4.30 24.29
N LEU A 22 -13.87 -3.04 23.95
CA LEU A 22 -12.89 -1.97 24.04
C LEU A 22 -13.10 -1.21 25.36
N LEU A 23 -12.04 -1.04 26.13
CA LEU A 23 -11.99 -0.12 27.26
C LEU A 23 -10.96 0.96 26.98
N VAL A 24 -11.44 2.19 26.85
CA VAL A 24 -10.61 3.37 26.61
C VAL A 24 -10.27 4.01 27.95
N ILE A 25 -8.97 4.20 28.21
CA ILE A 25 -8.46 4.88 29.41
C ILE A 25 -7.80 6.16 28.93
N SER A 26 -8.37 7.31 29.28
CA SER A 26 -7.95 8.61 28.78
C SER A 26 -7.60 9.58 29.91
N GLY A 27 -6.38 10.09 29.90
CA GLY A 27 -5.87 11.00 30.93
C GLY A 27 -4.35 11.17 30.89
N ASP A 28 -3.78 11.52 32.03
CA ASP A 28 -2.34 11.61 32.23
C ASP A 28 -1.66 10.25 32.01
N ALA A 29 -0.45 10.25 31.45
CA ALA A 29 0.25 9.02 31.07
C ALA A 29 0.44 8.06 32.25
N ALA A 30 0.91 8.60 33.39
CA ALA A 30 1.13 7.80 34.60
C ALA A 30 -0.17 7.18 35.12
N TRP A 31 -1.25 7.95 35.13
CA TRP A 31 -2.57 7.48 35.55
C TRP A 31 -3.11 6.38 34.62
N CYS A 32 -2.99 6.55 33.31
CA CYS A 32 -3.42 5.53 32.34
C CYS A 32 -2.66 4.21 32.53
N ARG A 33 -1.35 4.28 32.76
CA ARG A 33 -0.49 3.11 33.02
C ARG A 33 -0.86 2.41 34.32
N GLU A 34 -1.02 3.16 35.40
CA GLU A 34 -1.42 2.62 36.71
C GLU A 34 -2.75 1.85 36.60
N ARG A 35 -3.75 2.41 35.90
CA ARG A 35 -5.03 1.73 35.67
C ARG A 35 -4.89 0.48 34.80
N ALA A 36 -4.10 0.55 33.74
CA ALA A 36 -3.85 -0.61 32.88
C ALA A 36 -3.15 -1.75 33.64
N GLU A 37 -2.18 -1.44 34.50
CA GLU A 37 -1.48 -2.39 35.35
C GLU A 37 -2.41 -2.99 36.41
N ALA A 38 -3.27 -2.19 37.03
CA ALA A 38 -4.27 -2.68 37.99
C ALA A 38 -5.25 -3.67 37.32
N ILE A 39 -5.74 -3.36 36.12
CA ILE A 39 -6.60 -4.27 35.34
C ILE A 39 -5.86 -5.54 34.96
N ARG A 40 -4.61 -5.42 34.50
CA ARG A 40 -3.75 -6.55 34.16
C ARG A 40 -3.50 -7.47 35.37
N ALA A 41 -3.33 -6.92 36.56
CA ALA A 41 -3.17 -7.69 37.79
C ALA A 41 -4.48 -8.38 38.21
N ALA A 42 -5.62 -7.75 37.96
CA ALA A 42 -6.95 -8.25 38.34
C ALA A 42 -7.50 -9.34 37.41
N LEU A 43 -7.11 -9.36 36.13
CA LEU A 43 -7.60 -10.30 35.13
C LEU A 43 -6.47 -11.17 34.56
N PRO A 44 -6.57 -12.51 34.64
CA PRO A 44 -5.56 -13.40 34.07
C PRO A 44 -5.59 -13.34 32.53
N GLY A 45 -4.43 -13.21 31.90
CA GLY A 45 -4.28 -13.18 30.45
C GLY A 45 -2.84 -12.97 30.02
N ASP A 46 -2.59 -13.09 28.71
CA ASP A 46 -1.27 -12.85 28.11
C ASP A 46 -0.90 -11.37 28.16
N TRP A 47 -1.88 -10.47 27.99
CA TRP A 47 -1.70 -9.03 28.07
C TRP A 47 -0.56 -8.50 27.18
N LEU A 48 -0.63 -8.77 25.87
CA LEU A 48 0.31 -8.19 24.91
C LEU A 48 0.24 -6.67 24.95
N TRP A 49 1.35 -6.03 25.32
CA TRP A 49 1.47 -4.59 25.39
C TRP A 49 2.12 -4.04 24.12
N VAL A 50 1.34 -3.34 23.31
CA VAL A 50 1.78 -2.71 22.06
C VAL A 50 2.09 -1.24 22.32
N ALA A 51 3.38 -0.93 22.48
CA ALA A 51 3.90 0.42 22.65
C ALA A 51 5.39 0.46 22.24
N PRO A 52 5.93 1.62 21.84
CA PRO A 52 7.38 1.78 21.64
C PRO A 52 8.18 1.42 22.90
N ASP A 53 7.72 1.92 24.05
CA ASP A 53 8.38 1.79 25.37
C ASP A 53 7.50 1.04 26.38
N ALA A 54 6.92 -0.09 25.96
CA ALA A 54 6.02 -0.87 26.82
C ALA A 54 6.74 -1.35 28.10
N PRO A 55 6.17 -1.15 29.31
CA PRO A 55 6.88 -1.37 30.57
C PRO A 55 7.08 -2.85 30.92
N ALA A 56 6.24 -3.75 30.38
CA ALA A 56 6.23 -5.15 30.79
C ALA A 56 5.99 -6.12 29.61
N GLN A 57 6.59 -7.31 29.71
CA GLN A 57 6.39 -8.41 28.75
C GLN A 57 5.02 -9.09 28.94
N PRO A 58 4.46 -9.74 27.90
CA PRO A 58 4.90 -9.72 26.50
C PRO A 58 4.66 -8.35 25.86
N ARG A 59 5.65 -7.82 25.14
CA ARG A 59 5.56 -6.51 24.48
C ARG A 59 6.07 -6.53 23.05
N CYS A 60 5.53 -5.63 22.23
CA CYS A 60 6.09 -5.33 20.92
C CYS A 60 5.85 -3.87 20.53
N THR A 61 6.64 -3.38 19.58
CA THR A 61 6.32 -2.10 18.94
C THR A 61 5.13 -2.27 17.99
N PRO A 62 4.39 -1.18 17.67
CA PRO A 62 3.32 -1.25 16.67
C PRO A 62 3.78 -1.82 15.33
N GLN A 63 5.00 -1.52 14.89
CA GLN A 63 5.56 -2.01 13.62
C GLN A 63 5.90 -3.51 13.67
N ALA A 64 6.35 -4.01 14.83
CA ALA A 64 6.65 -5.42 15.02
C ALA A 64 5.38 -6.30 15.09
N LEU A 65 4.20 -5.73 15.31
CA LEU A 65 2.96 -6.50 15.47
C LEU A 65 2.64 -7.40 14.26
N GLN A 66 3.08 -7.02 13.06
CA GLN A 66 2.90 -7.84 11.85
C GLN A 66 3.57 -9.22 11.95
N THR A 67 4.64 -9.36 12.74
CA THR A 67 5.33 -10.64 12.94
C THR A 67 4.61 -11.56 13.92
N LEU A 68 3.66 -11.02 14.69
CA LEU A 68 2.84 -11.75 15.66
C LEU A 68 1.46 -12.14 15.09
N LEU A 69 1.19 -11.81 13.82
CA LEU A 69 -0.01 -12.25 13.11
C LEU A 69 -0.01 -13.78 13.00
N GLY A 70 -1.16 -14.40 13.27
CA GLY A 70 -1.31 -15.86 13.32
C GLY A 70 -1.37 -16.40 14.75
N ARG A 71 -0.87 -15.64 15.73
CA ARG A 71 -1.03 -15.94 17.17
C ARG A 71 -2.32 -15.34 17.72
N GLU A 72 -2.76 -15.89 18.84
CA GLU A 72 -3.91 -15.40 19.60
C GLU A 72 -3.49 -15.02 21.02
N PHE A 73 -4.09 -13.96 21.56
CA PHE A 73 -3.80 -13.46 22.90
C PHE A 73 -5.08 -13.29 23.70
N ARG A 74 -5.00 -13.57 25.01
CA ARG A 74 -6.01 -13.20 26.00
C ARG A 74 -5.67 -11.83 26.57
N HIS A 75 -6.49 -10.85 26.18
CA HIS A 75 -6.32 -9.43 26.49
C HIS A 75 -5.09 -8.77 25.86
N ALA A 76 -5.18 -7.46 25.60
CA ALA A 76 -4.06 -6.65 25.13
C ALA A 76 -4.20 -5.19 25.51
N ILE A 77 -3.08 -4.48 25.46
CA ILE A 77 -2.98 -3.03 25.69
C ILE A 77 -2.40 -2.39 24.44
N PHE A 78 -3.09 -1.38 23.91
CA PHE A 78 -2.59 -0.52 22.85
C PHE A 78 -2.33 0.87 23.43
N ASP A 79 -1.06 1.26 23.50
CA ASP A 79 -0.67 2.58 23.99
C ASP A 79 -0.64 3.59 22.84
N ALA A 80 -1.65 4.44 22.76
CA ALA A 80 -1.77 5.50 21.78
C ALA A 80 -1.41 6.88 22.35
N TRP A 81 -0.74 6.95 23.50
CA TRP A 81 -0.51 8.23 24.18
C TRP A 81 0.38 9.18 23.38
N GLN A 82 1.44 8.64 22.74
CA GLN A 82 2.36 9.42 21.89
C GLN A 82 1.97 9.41 20.39
N GLY A 83 1.25 8.39 19.95
CA GLY A 83 0.84 8.27 18.55
C GLY A 83 -0.03 7.05 18.30
N PHE A 84 -0.88 7.12 17.29
CA PHE A 84 -1.87 6.08 17.00
C PHE A 84 -1.51 5.35 15.70
N ASP A 85 -0.89 4.17 15.76
CA ASP A 85 -0.72 3.35 14.55
C ASP A 85 -2.03 2.61 14.22
N ALA A 86 -2.80 3.15 13.27
CA ALA A 86 -4.12 2.62 12.91
C ALA A 86 -4.07 1.18 12.35
N ALA A 87 -3.00 0.83 11.63
CA ALA A 87 -2.84 -0.53 11.12
C ALA A 87 -2.51 -1.51 12.25
N ALA A 88 -1.66 -1.11 13.20
CA ALA A 88 -1.35 -1.93 14.36
C ALA A 88 -2.57 -2.11 15.29
N PHE A 89 -3.35 -1.06 15.54
CA PHE A 89 -4.58 -1.15 16.33
C PHE A 89 -5.56 -2.18 15.74
N ALA A 90 -5.80 -2.11 14.43
CA ALA A 90 -6.64 -3.07 13.73
C ALA A 90 -6.08 -4.50 13.79
N ALA A 91 -4.78 -4.65 13.54
CA ALA A 91 -4.10 -5.94 13.58
C ALA A 91 -4.21 -6.60 14.96
N LEU A 92 -4.03 -5.82 16.04
CA LEU A 92 -4.11 -6.27 17.43
C LEU A 92 -5.52 -6.73 17.77
N SER A 93 -6.54 -5.97 17.37
CA SER A 93 -7.93 -6.38 17.59
C SER A 93 -8.23 -7.75 16.96
N GLY A 94 -7.58 -8.10 15.84
CA GLY A 94 -7.75 -9.37 15.16
C GLY A 94 -7.05 -10.57 15.81
N THR A 95 -6.13 -10.34 16.75
CA THR A 95 -5.42 -11.40 17.49
C THR A 95 -6.08 -11.76 18.81
N LEU A 96 -7.09 -11.00 19.25
CA LEU A 96 -7.74 -11.24 20.54
C LEU A 96 -8.77 -12.37 20.50
N GLN A 97 -8.65 -13.26 21.49
CA GLN A 97 -9.60 -14.35 21.74
C GLN A 97 -10.96 -13.82 22.23
N ALA A 98 -12.02 -14.61 22.06
CA ALA A 98 -13.30 -14.38 22.74
C ALA A 98 -13.12 -14.23 24.27
N GLY A 99 -13.92 -13.35 24.89
CA GLY A 99 -13.78 -12.96 26.29
C GLY A 99 -12.72 -11.87 26.55
N SER A 100 -12.02 -11.40 25.52
CA SER A 100 -10.92 -10.45 25.70
C SER A 100 -11.32 -8.99 25.78
N TRP A 101 -10.59 -8.25 26.62
CA TRP A 101 -10.47 -6.80 26.59
C TRP A 101 -9.35 -6.34 25.65
N LEU A 102 -9.63 -5.28 24.89
CA LEU A 102 -8.60 -4.41 24.35
C LEU A 102 -8.60 -3.12 25.18
N LEU A 103 -7.48 -2.82 25.85
CA LEU A 103 -7.29 -1.54 26.51
C LEU A 103 -6.66 -0.57 25.52
N LEU A 104 -7.28 0.59 25.34
CA LEU A 104 -6.74 1.68 24.53
C LEU A 104 -6.36 2.84 25.45
N LEU A 105 -5.05 3.06 25.61
CA LEU A 105 -4.53 4.17 26.41
C LEU A 105 -4.43 5.41 25.53
N MET A 106 -5.01 6.51 25.99
CA MET A 106 -5.13 7.75 25.23
C MET A 106 -4.68 8.95 26.05
N PRO A 107 -4.21 10.03 25.39
CA PRO A 107 -3.98 11.30 26.07
C PRO A 107 -5.30 11.87 26.66
N PRO A 108 -5.24 12.93 27.47
CA PRO A 108 -6.44 13.59 28.00
C PRO A 108 -7.40 13.97 26.87
N TYR A 109 -8.65 13.50 27.01
CA TYR A 109 -9.67 13.50 25.96
C TYR A 109 -9.83 14.88 25.31
N GLU A 110 -9.82 15.93 26.11
CA GLU A 110 -10.08 17.33 25.77
C GLU A 110 -8.97 17.92 24.90
N THR A 111 -7.73 17.51 25.14
CA THR A 111 -6.54 18.08 24.46
C THR A 111 -6.02 17.22 23.33
N TRP A 112 -6.63 16.05 23.08
CA TRP A 112 -6.11 15.09 22.11
C TRP A 112 -6.02 15.66 20.69
N GLU A 113 -7.00 16.46 20.26
CA GLU A 113 -7.07 17.00 18.89
C GLU A 113 -5.90 17.92 18.54
N SER A 114 -5.34 18.63 19.52
CA SER A 114 -4.21 19.53 19.35
C SER A 114 -2.86 18.86 19.59
N ARG A 115 -2.83 17.60 20.04
CA ARG A 115 -1.58 16.90 20.35
C ARG A 115 -0.96 16.31 19.08
N PRO A 116 0.36 16.51 18.87
CA PRO A 116 1.06 15.85 17.78
C PRO A 116 1.02 14.33 17.91
N ASP A 117 0.83 13.64 16.78
CA ASP A 117 0.86 12.18 16.70
C ASP A 117 2.20 11.72 16.09
N ILE A 118 3.03 11.00 16.85
CA ILE A 118 4.34 10.53 16.36
C ILE A 118 4.21 9.54 15.19
N ASP A 119 3.12 8.77 15.09
CA ASP A 119 2.86 7.87 13.95
C ASP A 119 2.72 8.66 12.64
N SER A 120 2.33 9.93 12.71
CA SER A 120 2.17 10.79 11.53
C SER A 120 3.43 10.94 10.70
N LEU A 121 4.62 10.77 11.29
CA LEU A 121 5.89 10.80 10.56
C LEU A 121 6.00 9.73 9.46
N ARG A 122 5.21 8.66 9.53
CA ARG A 122 5.22 7.59 8.52
C ARG A 122 4.41 7.93 7.27
N TRP A 123 3.45 8.86 7.38
CA TRP A 123 2.44 9.04 6.35
C TRP A 123 2.10 10.48 5.98
N SER A 124 2.45 11.46 6.81
CA SER A 124 2.20 12.90 6.57
C SER A 124 3.18 13.55 5.60
N ASP A 125 4.32 12.90 5.34
CA ASP A 125 5.48 13.47 4.63
C ASP A 125 6.08 14.72 5.30
N CYS A 126 5.72 15.00 6.56
CA CYS A 126 6.33 16.05 7.38
C CYS A 126 7.60 15.58 8.10
N ALA A 127 8.50 16.52 8.39
CA ALA A 127 9.72 16.25 9.16
C ALA A 127 9.45 16.11 10.67
N GLN A 128 8.38 16.73 11.16
CA GLN A 128 7.96 16.70 12.56
C GLN A 128 6.56 16.08 12.68
N PRO A 129 6.23 15.46 13.82
CA PRO A 129 4.88 14.99 14.11
C PRO A 129 3.86 16.13 13.98
N ILE A 130 2.70 15.84 13.36
CA ILE A 130 1.60 16.78 13.22
C ILE A 130 0.43 16.41 14.15
N PRO A 131 -0.37 17.39 14.62
CA PRO A 131 -1.68 17.11 15.18
C PRO A 131 -2.58 16.42 14.16
N THR A 132 -3.50 15.57 14.63
CA THR A 132 -4.45 14.84 13.77
C THR A 132 -5.90 15.06 14.21
N PRO A 133 -6.40 16.31 14.17
CA PRO A 133 -7.69 16.67 14.74
C PRO A 133 -8.86 15.97 14.08
N GLN A 134 -8.83 15.75 12.76
CA GLN A 134 -9.95 15.12 12.04
C GLN A 134 -10.09 13.64 12.44
N PHE A 135 -8.97 12.91 12.51
CA PHE A 135 -8.97 11.53 13.00
C PHE A 135 -9.34 11.45 14.48
N ALA A 136 -8.83 12.34 15.33
CA ALA A 136 -9.18 12.40 16.74
C ALA A 136 -10.69 12.64 16.94
N GLN A 137 -11.27 13.62 16.24
CA GLN A 137 -12.71 13.90 16.28
C GLN A 137 -13.56 12.74 15.75
N HIS A 138 -13.11 12.08 14.67
CA HIS A 138 -13.75 10.87 14.16
C HIS A 138 -13.77 9.76 15.21
N LEU A 139 -12.64 9.45 15.83
CA LEU A 139 -12.57 8.43 16.87
C LEU A 139 -13.40 8.83 18.10
N LYS A 140 -13.34 10.07 18.58
CA LYS A 140 -14.19 10.54 19.68
C LYS A 140 -15.68 10.32 19.41
N ARG A 141 -16.16 10.72 18.23
CA ARG A 141 -17.56 10.53 17.82
C ARG A 141 -17.93 9.06 17.73
N THR A 142 -17.04 8.24 17.19
CA THR A 142 -17.25 6.80 17.01
C THR A 142 -17.33 6.09 18.36
N LEU A 143 -16.37 6.34 19.26
CA LEU A 143 -16.29 5.75 20.60
C LEU A 143 -17.42 6.20 21.52
N SER A 144 -17.85 7.47 21.43
CA SER A 144 -18.92 8.01 22.28
C SER A 144 -20.33 7.57 21.85
N ARG A 145 -20.53 7.27 20.57
CA ARG A 145 -21.81 6.79 20.04
C ARG A 145 -22.02 5.29 20.25
N ASP A 146 -20.94 4.52 20.44
CA ASP A 146 -21.04 3.09 20.65
C ASP A 146 -21.32 2.75 22.12
N PRO A 147 -22.52 2.23 22.46
CA PRO A 147 -22.87 1.91 23.83
C PRO A 147 -22.08 0.73 24.39
N GLN A 148 -21.36 -0.04 23.56
CA GLN A 148 -20.56 -1.18 24.00
C GLN A 148 -19.10 -0.83 24.32
N THR A 149 -18.67 0.39 23.99
CA THR A 149 -17.33 0.88 24.30
C THR A 149 -17.33 1.56 25.66
N LEU A 150 -16.42 1.14 26.54
CA LEU A 150 -16.30 1.74 27.86
C LEU A 150 -15.27 2.87 27.80
N LEU A 151 -15.64 4.05 28.30
CA LEU A 151 -14.77 5.23 28.32
C LEU A 151 -14.48 5.66 29.76
N TRP A 152 -13.26 5.37 30.22
CA TRP A 152 -12.78 5.75 31.55
C TRP A 152 -11.86 6.97 31.44
N ARG A 153 -12.40 8.15 31.75
CA ARG A 153 -11.69 9.42 31.73
C ARG A 153 -11.21 9.79 33.13
N GLN A 154 -9.95 10.24 33.23
CA GLN A 154 -9.40 10.72 34.49
C GLN A 154 -10.25 11.87 35.04
N ARG A 155 -10.50 11.87 36.35
CA ARG A 155 -11.32 12.86 37.07
C ARG A 155 -12.80 12.91 36.64
N GLN A 156 -13.28 11.92 35.90
CA GLN A 156 -14.71 11.72 35.67
C GLN A 156 -15.20 10.48 36.44
N PRO A 157 -16.44 10.52 36.97
CA PRO A 157 -17.02 9.32 37.56
C PRO A 157 -17.12 8.24 36.48
N PHE A 158 -16.73 7.02 36.84
CA PHE A 158 -16.81 5.86 35.98
C PHE A 158 -17.73 4.83 36.62
N CYS A 159 -18.69 4.33 35.84
CA CYS A 159 -19.56 3.25 36.26
C CYS A 159 -19.47 2.12 35.26
N TRP A 160 -19.33 0.90 35.77
CA TRP A 160 -19.38 -0.30 34.94
C TRP A 160 -20.81 -0.49 34.41
N PRO A 161 -21.03 -0.48 33.09
CA PRO A 161 -22.35 -0.68 32.53
C PRO A 161 -22.81 -2.12 32.72
N SER A 162 -24.11 -2.31 32.86
CA SER A 162 -24.75 -3.62 32.71
C SER A 162 -25.21 -3.79 31.27
N TYR A 163 -24.94 -4.96 30.70
CA TYR A 163 -25.36 -5.29 29.33
C TYR A 163 -26.38 -6.42 29.34
N PRO A 164 -27.37 -6.38 28.43
CA PRO A 164 -28.29 -7.50 28.26
C PRO A 164 -27.49 -8.76 27.90
N SER A 165 -27.90 -9.89 28.49
CA SER A 165 -27.28 -11.18 28.22
C SER A 165 -27.48 -11.56 26.76
N ARG A 166 -26.41 -12.04 26.13
CA ARG A 166 -26.45 -12.65 24.79
C ARG A 166 -26.51 -14.17 24.89
N GLU A 167 -26.83 -14.81 23.77
CA GLU A 167 -26.76 -16.27 23.68
C GLU A 167 -25.36 -16.79 24.02
N ARG A 168 -25.33 -17.95 24.68
CA ARG A 168 -24.07 -18.60 25.03
C ARG A 168 -23.36 -19.07 23.76
N TRP A 169 -22.20 -18.49 23.49
CA TRP A 169 -21.35 -18.87 22.37
C TRP A 169 -20.55 -20.13 22.69
N ARG A 170 -20.26 -20.91 21.65
CA ARG A 170 -19.42 -22.11 21.74
C ARG A 170 -18.25 -21.98 20.76
N PRO A 171 -17.01 -22.23 21.21
CA PRO A 171 -15.86 -22.28 20.31
C PRO A 171 -16.03 -23.34 19.22
N ALA A 172 -15.39 -23.13 18.08
CA ALA A 172 -15.32 -24.13 17.03
C ALA A 172 -14.62 -25.41 17.53
N THR A 173 -15.21 -26.56 17.24
CA THR A 173 -14.73 -27.88 17.69
C THR A 173 -13.62 -28.46 16.81
N GLY A 174 -13.24 -27.75 15.74
CA GLY A 174 -12.36 -28.25 14.67
C GLY A 174 -13.13 -28.83 13.48
N GLU A 175 -14.41 -29.17 13.66
CA GLU A 175 -15.30 -29.53 12.57
C GLU A 175 -15.75 -28.30 11.75
N PRO A 176 -16.10 -28.48 10.45
CA PRO A 176 -16.52 -27.38 9.60
C PRO A 176 -17.84 -26.82 10.14
N GLN A 177 -17.91 -25.50 10.26
CA GLN A 177 -19.17 -24.81 10.48
C GLN A 177 -20.12 -25.02 9.29
N PRO A 178 -21.44 -24.84 9.45
CA PRO A 178 -22.41 -25.11 8.38
C PRO A 178 -22.08 -24.43 7.04
N GLU A 179 -21.67 -23.14 7.06
CA GLU A 179 -21.22 -22.43 5.86
C GLU A 179 -19.97 -23.06 5.23
N GLN A 180 -19.01 -23.49 6.04
CA GLN A 180 -17.79 -24.16 5.57
C GLN A 180 -18.13 -25.53 4.97
N ALA A 181 -19.00 -26.32 5.62
CA ALA A 181 -19.42 -27.62 5.14
C ALA A 181 -20.11 -27.54 3.77
N ALA A 182 -20.99 -26.54 3.57
CA ALA A 182 -21.65 -26.31 2.28
C ALA A 182 -20.65 -25.97 1.16
N ILE A 183 -19.65 -25.14 1.45
CA ILE A 183 -18.60 -24.81 0.47
C ILE A 183 -17.72 -26.03 0.19
N LEU A 184 -17.33 -26.79 1.21
CA LEU A 184 -16.52 -28.01 1.04
C LEU A 184 -17.20 -29.06 0.15
N SER A 185 -18.52 -29.24 0.30
CA SER A 185 -19.31 -30.11 -0.57
C SER A 185 -19.24 -29.66 -2.03
N ARG A 186 -19.44 -28.36 -2.29
CA ARG A 186 -19.33 -27.80 -3.66
C ARG A 186 -17.93 -27.88 -4.25
N LEU A 187 -16.89 -27.70 -3.45
CA LEU A 187 -15.50 -27.80 -3.92
C LEU A 187 -15.13 -29.23 -4.31
N ARG A 188 -15.66 -30.25 -3.62
CA ARG A 188 -15.43 -31.67 -3.94
C ARG A 188 -15.94 -32.06 -5.33
N GLU A 189 -17.08 -31.50 -5.73
CA GLU A 189 -17.75 -31.78 -7.00
C GLU A 189 -17.32 -30.83 -8.13
N MET A 190 -16.42 -29.88 -7.85
CA MET A 190 -16.08 -28.83 -8.80
C MET A 190 -15.30 -29.37 -10.01
N PRO A 191 -15.73 -29.05 -11.25
CA PRO A 191 -14.94 -29.33 -12.45
C PRO A 191 -13.65 -28.49 -12.49
N PRO A 192 -12.75 -28.74 -13.46
CA PRO A 192 -11.62 -27.84 -13.71
C PRO A 192 -12.07 -26.38 -13.82
N GLY A 193 -11.42 -25.49 -13.06
CA GLY A 193 -11.85 -24.11 -12.92
C GLY A 193 -11.28 -23.42 -11.69
N VAL A 194 -11.72 -22.18 -11.47
CA VAL A 194 -11.28 -21.33 -10.36
C VAL A 194 -12.42 -21.14 -9.37
N ALA A 195 -12.17 -21.48 -8.12
CA ALA A 195 -12.99 -21.09 -6.98
C ALA A 195 -12.32 -19.96 -6.19
N THR A 196 -13.12 -19.05 -5.67
CA THR A 196 -12.65 -18.07 -4.69
C THR A 196 -13.53 -18.05 -3.46
N VAL A 197 -12.90 -18.09 -2.29
CA VAL A 197 -13.53 -17.93 -0.98
C VAL A 197 -13.11 -16.59 -0.40
N ILE A 198 -14.07 -15.69 -0.25
CA ILE A 198 -13.83 -14.37 0.34
C ILE A 198 -14.48 -14.28 1.72
N ALA A 199 -13.78 -13.65 2.65
CA ALA A 199 -14.33 -13.40 3.98
C ALA A 199 -13.48 -12.36 4.73
N PRO A 200 -14.05 -11.66 5.72
CA PRO A 200 -13.24 -10.94 6.68
C PRO A 200 -12.32 -11.86 7.51
N ARG A 201 -11.44 -11.24 8.30
CA ARG A 201 -10.48 -11.98 9.15
C ARG A 201 -11.22 -12.79 10.22
N GLY A 202 -10.75 -13.98 10.58
CA GLY A 202 -11.37 -14.79 11.65
C GLY A 202 -12.65 -15.55 11.27
N ARG A 203 -13.02 -15.59 9.98
CA ARG A 203 -14.16 -16.38 9.44
C ARG A 203 -13.78 -17.81 9.03
N GLY A 204 -12.54 -18.23 9.26
CA GLY A 204 -12.10 -19.61 9.02
C GLY A 204 -11.76 -19.96 7.57
N LYS A 205 -11.27 -19.01 6.76
CA LYS A 205 -10.82 -19.27 5.37
C LYS A 205 -9.70 -20.30 5.29
N SER A 206 -8.59 -20.08 6.01
CA SER A 206 -7.44 -20.99 6.04
C SER A 206 -7.82 -22.35 6.64
N ALA A 207 -8.72 -22.37 7.63
CA ALA A 207 -9.28 -23.62 8.18
C ALA A 207 -10.10 -24.39 7.14
N LEU A 208 -10.98 -23.71 6.38
CA LEU A 208 -11.73 -24.31 5.28
C LEU A 208 -10.79 -24.88 4.21
N ALA A 209 -9.76 -24.14 3.81
CA ALA A 209 -8.79 -24.60 2.83
C ALA A 209 -8.01 -25.84 3.33
N GLY A 210 -7.61 -25.87 4.60
CA GLY A 210 -6.97 -27.04 5.20
C GLY A 210 -7.91 -28.25 5.29
N GLN A 211 -9.15 -28.03 5.75
CA GLN A 211 -10.19 -29.07 5.79
C GLN A 211 -10.53 -29.61 4.40
N PHE A 212 -10.45 -28.78 3.36
CA PHE A 212 -10.61 -29.22 1.98
C PHE A 212 -9.48 -30.19 1.58
N ILE A 213 -8.22 -29.80 1.85
CA ILE A 213 -7.04 -30.62 1.53
C ILE A 213 -7.06 -31.97 2.27
N SER A 214 -7.44 -31.98 3.55
CA SER A 214 -7.50 -33.23 4.32
C SER A 214 -8.56 -34.20 3.79
N ARG A 215 -9.68 -33.69 3.23
CA ARG A 215 -10.85 -34.47 2.82
C ARG A 215 -10.99 -34.72 1.32
N MET A 216 -10.18 -34.08 0.48
CA MET A 216 -10.26 -34.25 -0.98
C MET A 216 -9.67 -35.59 -1.45
N ALA A 217 -10.06 -36.05 -2.63
CA ALA A 217 -9.32 -37.09 -3.35
C ALA A 217 -8.21 -36.44 -4.20
N GLY A 218 -7.03 -37.05 -4.27
CA GLY A 218 -5.90 -36.56 -5.05
C GLY A 218 -4.91 -35.68 -4.29
N THR A 219 -4.20 -34.83 -5.01
CA THR A 219 -3.06 -34.04 -4.51
C THR A 219 -3.34 -32.54 -4.58
N ALA A 220 -2.83 -31.80 -3.59
CA ALA A 220 -2.91 -30.34 -3.57
C ALA A 220 -1.54 -29.74 -3.28
N ILE A 221 -1.27 -28.62 -3.92
CA ILE A 221 -0.15 -27.73 -3.59
C ILE A 221 -0.72 -26.46 -2.99
N VAL A 222 -0.13 -26.02 -1.88
CA VAL A 222 -0.45 -24.77 -1.21
C VAL A 222 0.61 -23.73 -1.54
N THR A 223 0.17 -22.52 -1.85
CA THR A 223 1.04 -21.35 -1.98
C THR A 223 0.42 -20.15 -1.29
N ALA A 224 1.26 -19.23 -0.80
CA ALA A 224 0.85 -18.02 -0.07
C ALA A 224 2.00 -17.00 -0.10
N PRO A 225 1.76 -15.73 0.27
CA PRO A 225 2.83 -14.72 0.33
C PRO A 225 3.99 -15.10 1.25
N ALA A 226 3.71 -15.79 2.36
CA ALA A 226 4.70 -16.27 3.30
C ALA A 226 4.26 -17.61 3.90
N LYS A 227 5.22 -18.49 4.23
CA LYS A 227 4.91 -19.80 4.81
C LYS A 227 4.20 -19.69 6.17
N THR A 228 4.62 -18.76 7.02
CA THR A 228 4.02 -18.55 8.36
C THR A 228 2.54 -18.15 8.30
N ALA A 229 2.08 -17.56 7.21
CA ALA A 229 0.66 -17.25 7.03
C ALA A 229 -0.21 -18.50 6.90
N THR A 230 0.39 -19.66 6.62
CA THR A 230 -0.31 -20.92 6.35
C THR A 230 -0.41 -21.84 7.56
N ASP A 231 0.04 -21.43 8.75
CA ASP A 231 0.10 -22.30 9.95
C ASP A 231 -1.27 -22.91 10.29
N ILE A 232 -2.34 -22.12 10.23
CA ILE A 232 -3.71 -22.60 10.45
C ILE A 232 -4.11 -23.60 9.35
N LEU A 233 -3.83 -23.28 8.09
CA LEU A 233 -4.16 -24.16 6.96
C LEU A 233 -3.42 -25.50 7.09
N ALA A 234 -2.13 -25.46 7.41
CA ALA A 234 -1.29 -26.62 7.65
C ALA A 234 -1.84 -27.51 8.78
N ALA A 235 -2.24 -26.90 9.90
CA ALA A 235 -2.82 -27.63 11.03
C ALA A 235 -4.09 -28.42 10.65
N PHE A 236 -4.97 -27.84 9.82
CA PHE A 236 -6.20 -28.51 9.37
C PHE A 236 -5.98 -29.48 8.20
N ALA A 237 -4.94 -29.27 7.39
CA ALA A 237 -4.58 -30.16 6.28
C ALA A 237 -3.82 -31.41 6.75
N GLY A 238 -3.11 -31.33 7.88
CA GLY A 238 -2.30 -32.42 8.43
C GLY A 238 -1.17 -32.82 7.50
N GLU A 239 -0.92 -34.12 7.38
CA GLU A 239 0.18 -34.68 6.57
C GLU A 239 0.06 -34.39 5.06
N ARG A 240 -1.12 -34.00 4.59
CA ARG A 240 -1.38 -33.68 3.17
C ARG A 240 -1.00 -32.25 2.80
N PHE A 241 -0.50 -31.47 3.76
CA PHE A 241 -0.04 -30.11 3.53
C PHE A 241 1.28 -30.10 2.74
N CYS A 242 1.25 -29.57 1.52
CA CYS A 242 2.44 -29.38 0.69
C CYS A 242 2.58 -27.91 0.30
N PHE A 243 3.53 -27.19 0.91
CA PHE A 243 3.75 -25.76 0.63
C PHE A 243 4.90 -25.53 -0.36
N MET A 244 4.66 -24.65 -1.34
CA MET A 244 5.71 -24.03 -2.14
C MET A 244 5.48 -22.53 -2.28
N ALA A 245 6.56 -21.76 -2.13
CA ALA A 245 6.51 -20.32 -2.37
C ALA A 245 6.14 -20.03 -3.85
N PRO A 246 5.43 -18.94 -4.16
CA PRO A 246 4.92 -18.67 -5.50
C PRO A 246 5.98 -18.74 -6.61
N ASP A 247 7.13 -18.10 -6.40
CA ASP A 247 8.22 -18.07 -7.39
C ASP A 247 8.87 -19.45 -7.57
N ALA A 248 9.09 -20.17 -6.47
CA ALA A 248 9.64 -21.53 -6.50
C ALA A 248 8.67 -22.51 -7.18
N LEU A 249 7.37 -22.34 -6.96
CA LEU A 249 6.34 -23.17 -7.58
C LEU A 249 6.37 -22.98 -9.10
N LEU A 250 6.41 -21.74 -9.58
CA LEU A 250 6.51 -21.47 -11.02
C LEU A 250 7.79 -22.02 -11.65
N ALA A 251 8.93 -21.91 -10.96
CA ALA A 251 10.20 -22.45 -11.44
C ALA A 251 10.27 -23.99 -11.41
N SER A 252 9.41 -24.65 -10.64
CA SER A 252 9.39 -26.11 -10.50
C SER A 252 8.62 -26.81 -11.63
N GLY A 253 8.78 -28.13 -11.77
CA GLY A 253 7.92 -29.01 -12.59
C GLY A 253 6.75 -29.66 -11.84
N ALA A 254 6.47 -29.26 -10.59
CA ALA A 254 5.45 -29.86 -9.74
C ALA A 254 4.04 -29.86 -10.35
N ARG A 255 3.30 -30.95 -10.17
CA ARG A 255 1.91 -31.10 -10.62
C ARG A 255 1.04 -31.50 -9.44
N ALA A 256 -0.20 -31.04 -9.45
CA ALA A 256 -1.21 -31.42 -8.48
C ALA A 256 -2.61 -31.28 -9.10
N ASP A 257 -3.59 -31.96 -8.52
CA ASP A 257 -4.99 -31.85 -8.93
C ASP A 257 -5.58 -30.50 -8.52
N TRP A 258 -5.07 -29.91 -7.43
CA TRP A 258 -5.49 -28.61 -6.92
C TRP A 258 -4.30 -27.71 -6.60
N LEU A 259 -4.45 -26.43 -6.97
CA LEU A 259 -3.67 -25.33 -6.40
C LEU A 259 -4.52 -24.60 -5.37
N VAL A 260 -4.04 -24.53 -4.14
CA VAL A 260 -4.66 -23.73 -3.07
C VAL A 260 -3.79 -22.50 -2.82
N VAL A 261 -4.34 -21.31 -3.03
CA VAL A 261 -3.65 -20.05 -2.82
C VAL A 261 -4.26 -19.34 -1.61
N ASP A 262 -3.54 -19.31 -0.49
CA ASP A 262 -3.99 -18.59 0.71
C ASP A 262 -3.60 -17.11 0.62
N GLU A 263 -4.53 -16.20 0.93
CA GLU A 263 -4.37 -14.75 0.78
C GLU A 263 -3.91 -14.31 -0.62
N ALA A 264 -4.60 -14.81 -1.65
CA ALA A 264 -4.27 -14.60 -3.06
C ALA A 264 -4.13 -13.12 -3.46
N ALA A 265 -4.88 -12.21 -2.85
CA ALA A 265 -4.82 -10.77 -3.14
C ALA A 265 -3.50 -10.10 -2.70
N ALA A 266 -2.70 -10.78 -1.87
CA ALA A 266 -1.36 -10.32 -1.50
C ALA A 266 -0.25 -10.83 -2.44
N ILE A 267 -0.56 -11.76 -3.35
CA ILE A 267 0.35 -12.22 -4.41
C ILE A 267 0.19 -11.31 -5.65
N SER A 268 1.25 -11.14 -6.43
CA SER A 268 1.17 -10.28 -7.62
C SER A 268 0.24 -10.84 -8.68
N THR A 269 -0.52 -9.96 -9.34
CA THR A 269 -1.50 -10.39 -10.36
C THR A 269 -0.87 -11.20 -11.51
N PRO A 270 0.28 -10.81 -12.10
CA PRO A 270 0.89 -11.59 -13.18
C PRO A 270 1.35 -12.97 -12.74
N LEU A 271 1.96 -13.05 -11.55
CA LEU A 271 2.42 -14.32 -10.98
C LEU A 271 1.23 -15.25 -10.74
N LEU A 272 0.13 -14.71 -10.21
CA LEU A 272 -1.07 -15.48 -9.93
C LEU A 272 -1.75 -15.98 -11.22
N LEU A 273 -1.75 -15.20 -12.30
CA LEU A 273 -2.26 -15.66 -13.60
C LEU A 273 -1.45 -16.84 -14.15
N GLN A 274 -0.12 -16.77 -14.08
CA GLN A 274 0.75 -17.86 -14.51
C GLN A 274 0.48 -19.12 -13.69
N LEU A 275 0.38 -18.98 -12.36
CA LEU A 275 0.05 -20.08 -11.47
C LEU A 275 -1.32 -20.69 -11.78
N VAL A 276 -2.36 -19.87 -11.92
CA VAL A 276 -3.73 -20.35 -12.20
C VAL A 276 -3.82 -21.07 -13.54
N SER A 277 -3.04 -20.67 -14.54
CA SER A 277 -3.02 -21.36 -15.84
C SER A 277 -2.39 -22.77 -15.82
N ARG A 278 -1.61 -23.10 -14.79
CA ARG A 278 -0.83 -24.34 -14.71
C ARG A 278 -1.58 -25.52 -14.10
N PHE A 279 -2.60 -25.25 -13.28
CA PHE A 279 -3.31 -26.27 -12.53
C PHE A 279 -4.75 -26.39 -13.02
N PRO A 280 -5.34 -27.60 -13.00
CA PRO A 280 -6.70 -27.79 -13.51
C PRO A 280 -7.76 -27.19 -12.58
N ARG A 281 -7.54 -27.20 -11.27
CA ARG A 281 -8.48 -26.65 -10.26
C ARG A 281 -7.74 -25.75 -9.29
N ILE A 282 -8.35 -24.60 -8.99
CA ILE A 282 -7.73 -23.58 -8.16
C ILE A 282 -8.71 -23.16 -7.06
N LEU A 283 -8.24 -23.13 -5.82
CA LEU A 283 -8.94 -22.51 -4.69
C LEU A 283 -8.17 -21.27 -4.24
N LEU A 284 -8.76 -20.10 -4.42
CA LEU A 284 -8.22 -18.82 -3.97
C LEU A 284 -8.92 -18.39 -2.69
N THR A 285 -8.19 -18.20 -1.60
CA THR A 285 -8.74 -17.51 -0.42
C THR A 285 -8.27 -16.06 -0.41
N THR A 286 -9.10 -15.14 0.06
CA THR A 286 -8.64 -13.76 0.31
C THR A 286 -9.44 -13.07 1.41
N THR A 287 -8.74 -12.31 2.23
CA THR A 287 -9.35 -11.41 3.21
C THR A 287 -9.93 -10.17 2.53
N VAL A 288 -11.25 -9.98 2.69
CA VAL A 288 -11.97 -8.74 2.34
C VAL A 288 -12.32 -8.00 3.62
N GLN A 289 -12.36 -6.67 3.63
CA GLN A 289 -12.76 -5.85 4.79
C GLN A 289 -11.85 -6.08 6.03
N GLY A 290 -10.82 -5.24 6.14
CA GLY A 290 -9.82 -5.28 7.23
C GLY A 290 -8.58 -4.47 6.88
N TYR A 291 -7.61 -4.42 7.81
CA TYR A 291 -6.39 -3.61 7.66
C TYR A 291 -5.45 -4.05 6.52
N GLU A 292 -5.62 -5.27 6.01
CA GLU A 292 -4.84 -5.82 4.90
C GLU A 292 -5.38 -5.38 3.53
N GLY A 293 -6.64 -4.93 3.47
CA GLY A 293 -7.16 -4.02 2.45
C GLY A 293 -7.06 -4.41 0.97
N THR A 294 -6.83 -5.68 0.62
CA THR A 294 -6.53 -6.11 -0.77
C THR A 294 -7.66 -6.86 -1.47
N GLY A 295 -8.61 -7.46 -0.73
CA GLY A 295 -9.54 -8.42 -1.31
C GLY A 295 -10.54 -7.87 -2.34
N ARG A 296 -10.99 -6.60 -2.25
CA ARG A 296 -12.03 -6.07 -3.16
C ARG A 296 -11.48 -5.58 -4.51
N GLY A 297 -10.39 -4.83 -4.53
CA GLY A 297 -9.70 -4.48 -5.77
C GLY A 297 -9.24 -5.72 -6.54
N PHE A 298 -8.83 -6.76 -5.81
CA PHE A 298 -8.57 -8.09 -6.36
C PHE A 298 -9.81 -8.71 -7.02
N LEU A 299 -10.96 -8.71 -6.33
CA LEU A 299 -12.22 -9.22 -6.91
C LEU A 299 -12.63 -8.48 -8.19
N LEU A 300 -12.51 -7.16 -8.22
CA LEU A 300 -12.95 -6.36 -9.37
C LEU A 300 -12.01 -6.47 -10.58
N LYS A 301 -10.71 -6.72 -10.37
CA LYS A 301 -9.70 -6.69 -11.45
C LYS A 301 -9.19 -8.07 -11.84
N PHE A 302 -8.92 -8.93 -10.86
CA PHE A 302 -8.38 -10.27 -11.09
C PHE A 302 -9.52 -11.27 -11.33
N CYS A 303 -10.45 -11.38 -10.39
CA CYS A 303 -11.56 -12.34 -10.49
C CYS A 303 -12.49 -12.08 -11.68
N ALA A 304 -12.65 -10.82 -12.08
CA ALA A 304 -13.43 -10.44 -13.28
C ALA A 304 -12.88 -11.01 -14.60
N ARG A 305 -11.63 -11.52 -14.63
CA ARG A 305 -11.02 -12.16 -15.81
C ARG A 305 -11.48 -13.61 -16.01
N PHE A 306 -12.14 -14.21 -15.03
CA PHE A 306 -12.59 -15.61 -15.08
C PHE A 306 -14.10 -15.66 -15.30
N PRO A 307 -14.58 -15.99 -16.52
CA PRO A 307 -16.01 -16.00 -16.83
C PRO A 307 -16.79 -17.08 -16.06
N GLN A 308 -16.14 -18.18 -15.68
CA GLN A 308 -16.73 -19.28 -14.88
C GLN A 308 -16.09 -19.36 -13.48
N LEU A 309 -16.09 -18.25 -12.75
CA LEU A 309 -15.57 -18.20 -11.38
C LEU A 309 -16.60 -18.73 -10.36
N HIS A 310 -16.24 -19.75 -9.60
CA HIS A 310 -17.04 -20.22 -8.47
C HIS A 310 -16.78 -19.35 -7.24
N ARG A 311 -17.66 -18.38 -6.97
CA ARG A 311 -17.50 -17.44 -5.85
C ARG A 311 -18.27 -17.90 -4.61
N PHE A 312 -17.56 -17.98 -3.49
CA PHE A 312 -18.09 -18.32 -2.18
C PHE A 312 -17.77 -17.22 -1.16
N THR A 313 -18.59 -17.09 -0.12
CA THR A 313 -18.37 -16.11 0.95
C THR A 313 -18.62 -16.77 2.30
N LEU A 314 -17.69 -16.57 3.25
CA LEU A 314 -17.90 -16.92 4.65
C LEU A 314 -18.28 -15.65 5.42
N ARG A 315 -19.37 -15.71 6.17
CA ARG A 315 -19.89 -14.58 6.94
C ARG A 315 -19.77 -14.84 8.43
N GLN A 316 -20.05 -16.06 8.86
CA GLN A 316 -20.05 -16.42 10.27
C GLN A 316 -18.63 -16.35 10.85
N PRO A 317 -18.39 -15.51 11.88
CA PRO A 317 -17.11 -15.50 12.58
C PRO A 317 -16.95 -16.80 13.39
N VAL A 318 -15.72 -17.33 13.36
CA VAL A 318 -15.37 -18.61 14.00
C VAL A 318 -14.59 -18.39 15.30
N ARG A 319 -13.85 -17.28 15.38
CA ARG A 319 -13.01 -16.93 16.54
C ARG A 319 -13.77 -16.26 17.68
N TRP A 320 -14.91 -15.65 17.37
CA TRP A 320 -15.78 -14.94 18.30
C TRP A 320 -17.22 -14.98 17.79
N ALA A 321 -18.17 -14.64 18.65
CA ALA A 321 -19.57 -14.59 18.31
C ALA A 321 -19.88 -13.50 17.26
N PRO A 322 -20.96 -13.65 16.48
CA PRO A 322 -21.50 -12.58 15.65
C PRO A 322 -21.72 -11.28 16.43
N GLU A 323 -21.66 -10.15 15.74
CA GLU A 323 -21.90 -8.82 16.33
C GLU A 323 -20.98 -8.51 17.54
N CYS A 324 -19.74 -9.00 17.48
CA CYS A 324 -18.72 -8.74 18.50
C CYS A 324 -18.46 -7.23 18.60
N PRO A 325 -18.67 -6.58 19.76
CA PRO A 325 -18.54 -5.14 19.89
C PRO A 325 -17.17 -4.59 19.48
N LEU A 326 -16.09 -5.24 19.90
CA LEU A 326 -14.74 -4.84 19.51
C LEU A 326 -14.52 -4.84 17.99
N GLU A 327 -15.11 -5.81 17.29
CA GLU A 327 -14.99 -5.86 15.83
C GLU A 327 -15.74 -4.70 15.17
N ASN A 328 -16.97 -4.46 15.62
CA ASN A 328 -17.82 -3.40 15.10
C ASN A 328 -17.17 -2.03 15.32
N ILE A 329 -16.67 -1.74 16.53
CA ILE A 329 -16.07 -0.43 16.82
C ILE A 329 -14.77 -0.22 16.03
N VAL A 330 -13.96 -1.26 15.82
CA VAL A 330 -12.74 -1.17 15.00
C VAL A 330 -13.08 -0.98 13.53
N SER A 331 -14.10 -1.70 13.02
CA SER A 331 -14.59 -1.54 11.65
C SER A 331 -15.08 -0.12 11.40
N GLU A 332 -15.86 0.44 12.32
CA GLU A 332 -16.42 1.78 12.21
C GLU A 332 -15.35 2.86 12.37
N ALA A 333 -14.45 2.69 13.34
CA ALA A 333 -13.34 3.60 13.58
C ALA A 333 -12.40 3.74 12.38
N LEU A 334 -12.18 2.65 11.62
CA LEU A 334 -11.24 2.61 10.51
C LEU A 334 -11.91 2.50 9.13
N ILE A 335 -13.25 2.57 9.08
CA ILE A 335 -14.08 2.56 7.88
C ILE A 335 -13.74 1.33 7.00
N PHE A 336 -13.81 0.13 7.58
CA PHE A 336 -13.61 -1.12 6.82
C PHE A 336 -14.84 -1.55 6.02
N ASP A 337 -16.01 -1.05 6.39
CA ASP A 337 -17.22 -1.28 5.63
C ASP A 337 -17.19 -0.54 4.30
N ASP A 338 -17.70 -1.21 3.28
CA ASP A 338 -17.63 -0.74 1.91
C ASP A 338 -18.98 -0.96 1.24
N GLU A 339 -19.95 -0.16 1.69
CA GLU A 339 -21.32 -0.12 1.16
C GLU A 339 -21.44 0.76 -0.09
N ALA A 340 -20.38 1.51 -0.44
CA ALA A 340 -20.37 2.46 -1.55
C ALA A 340 -20.70 1.81 -2.91
N PHE A 341 -20.52 0.49 -3.03
CA PHE A 341 -20.80 -0.28 -4.25
C PHE A 341 -22.11 -1.07 -4.22
N ALA A 342 -22.82 -1.08 -3.09
CA ALA A 342 -24.04 -1.88 -2.93
C ALA A 342 -25.18 -1.37 -3.83
N GLN A 343 -25.19 -0.07 -4.12
CA GLN A 343 -26.25 0.56 -4.91
C GLN A 343 -25.65 1.50 -5.94
N ALA A 344 -26.02 1.28 -7.20
CA ALA A 344 -25.59 2.16 -8.28
C ALA A 344 -26.13 3.59 -8.08
N PRO A 345 -25.28 4.62 -8.19
CA PRO A 345 -25.73 6.01 -8.18
C PRO A 345 -26.42 6.33 -9.52
N HIS A 346 -27.63 6.89 -9.48
CA HIS A 346 -28.43 7.22 -10.66
C HIS A 346 -28.66 8.73 -10.74
N GLY A 347 -28.85 9.25 -11.96
CA GLY A 347 -29.11 10.67 -12.22
C GLY A 347 -27.90 11.43 -12.79
N ALA A 348 -28.09 12.73 -12.98
CA ALA A 348 -27.07 13.64 -13.49
C ALA A 348 -25.91 13.80 -12.50
N ILE A 349 -24.71 13.97 -13.03
CA ILE A 349 -23.49 14.09 -12.24
C ILE A 349 -23.20 15.56 -11.94
N ALA A 350 -23.01 15.87 -10.65
CA ALA A 350 -22.50 17.14 -10.17
C ALA A 350 -21.10 16.95 -9.57
N ILE A 351 -20.14 17.77 -9.98
CA ILE A 351 -18.77 17.73 -9.47
C ILE A 351 -18.54 18.88 -8.50
N SER A 352 -17.95 18.58 -7.35
CA SER A 352 -17.60 19.60 -6.35
C SER A 352 -16.29 19.24 -5.63
N ALA A 353 -15.60 20.26 -5.14
CA ALA A 353 -14.52 20.07 -4.17
C ALA A 353 -15.06 19.93 -2.75
N PHE A 354 -14.27 19.29 -1.89
CA PHE A 354 -14.43 19.38 -0.45
C PHE A 354 -13.05 19.36 0.22
N TYR A 355 -13.01 19.79 1.48
CA TYR A 355 -11.79 19.92 2.27
C TYR A 355 -11.81 18.99 3.49
N GLN A 356 -10.67 18.85 4.16
CA GLN A 356 -10.54 17.98 5.32
C GLN A 356 -11.49 18.35 6.47
N GLN A 357 -11.89 19.62 6.60
CA GLN A 357 -12.90 20.03 7.61
C GLN A 357 -14.26 19.34 7.42
N ALA A 358 -14.57 18.83 6.21
CA ALA A 358 -15.78 18.08 5.95
C ALA A 358 -15.88 16.79 6.80
N TRP A 359 -14.77 16.28 7.33
CA TRP A 359 -14.79 15.17 8.30
C TRP A 359 -15.50 15.56 9.60
N GLY A 360 -15.40 16.82 10.03
CA GLY A 360 -16.14 17.35 11.19
C GLY A 360 -17.58 17.73 10.82
N GLU A 361 -17.74 18.52 9.77
CA GLU A 361 -19.00 19.17 9.39
C GLU A 361 -20.01 18.21 8.73
N THR A 362 -19.56 17.43 7.76
CA THR A 362 -20.42 16.54 6.93
C THR A 362 -19.77 15.17 6.74
N PRO A 363 -19.50 14.40 7.81
CA PRO A 363 -18.65 13.19 7.78
C PRO A 363 -19.10 12.10 6.80
N ALA A 364 -20.40 12.05 6.47
CA ALA A 364 -20.94 11.07 5.52
C ALA A 364 -20.30 11.20 4.13
N LEU A 365 -19.96 12.43 3.72
CA LEU A 365 -19.40 12.73 2.40
C LEU A 365 -17.97 12.21 2.23
N PRO A 366 -16.97 12.64 3.03
CA PRO A 366 -15.61 12.13 2.91
C PRO A 366 -15.53 10.63 3.25
N ARG A 367 -16.43 10.10 4.11
CA ARG A 367 -16.57 8.65 4.32
C ARG A 367 -16.94 7.93 3.02
N ALA A 368 -17.98 8.35 2.32
CA ALA A 368 -18.39 7.72 1.05
C ALA A 368 -17.31 7.83 -0.03
N VAL A 369 -16.62 8.97 -0.10
CA VAL A 369 -15.45 9.16 -0.98
C VAL A 369 -14.32 8.21 -0.62
N TYR A 370 -13.96 8.09 0.66
CA TYR A 370 -12.94 7.16 1.13
C TYR A 370 -13.29 5.70 0.82
N GLN A 371 -14.54 5.29 1.01
CA GLN A 371 -15.02 3.95 0.68
C GLN A 371 -14.88 3.65 -0.81
N LEU A 372 -15.29 4.58 -1.69
CA LEU A 372 -15.13 4.42 -3.14
C LEU A 372 -13.65 4.34 -3.55
N LEU A 373 -12.81 5.24 -3.03
CA LEU A 373 -11.38 5.29 -3.36
C LEU A 373 -10.63 4.06 -2.83
N SER A 374 -10.99 3.58 -1.63
CA SER A 374 -10.37 2.40 -1.05
C SER A 374 -10.82 1.13 -1.81
N GLY A 375 -12.12 0.91 -2.01
CA GLY A 375 -12.61 -0.31 -2.66
C GLY A 375 -12.16 -0.51 -4.12
N ALA A 376 -11.80 0.56 -4.84
CA ALA A 376 -11.32 0.48 -6.22
C ALA A 376 -9.80 0.17 -6.36
N HIS A 377 -9.04 0.26 -5.26
CA HIS A 377 -7.59 0.06 -5.26
C HIS A 377 -7.19 -1.38 -4.91
N TYR A 378 -6.08 -1.85 -5.49
CA TYR A 378 -5.58 -3.22 -5.26
C TYR A 378 -5.10 -3.43 -3.81
N ARG A 379 -4.65 -2.35 -3.16
CA ARG A 379 -4.21 -2.35 -1.76
C ARG A 379 -4.72 -1.08 -1.10
N THR A 380 -5.36 -1.26 0.04
CA THR A 380 -5.78 -0.19 0.92
C THR A 380 -5.16 -0.40 2.29
N SER A 381 -4.94 0.69 3.00
CA SER A 381 -4.41 0.63 4.35
C SER A 381 -5.12 1.66 5.22
N PRO A 382 -5.30 1.41 6.53
CA PRO A 382 -5.73 2.43 7.47
C PRO A 382 -4.88 3.71 7.43
N LEU A 383 -3.62 3.62 6.95
CA LEU A 383 -2.77 4.80 6.72
C LEU A 383 -3.34 5.75 5.67
N ASP A 384 -4.09 5.25 4.68
CA ASP A 384 -4.74 6.09 3.68
C ASP A 384 -5.84 6.94 4.29
N LEU A 385 -6.59 6.39 5.26
CA LEU A 385 -7.59 7.16 6.02
C LEU A 385 -6.92 8.29 6.79
N ARG A 386 -5.80 7.99 7.48
CA ARG A 386 -5.02 8.99 8.22
C ARG A 386 -4.52 10.11 7.33
N ARG A 387 -3.97 9.78 6.16
CA ARG A 387 -3.56 10.77 5.16
C ARG A 387 -4.72 11.62 4.69
N MET A 388 -5.84 10.99 4.33
CA MET A 388 -7.02 11.70 3.83
C MET A 388 -7.59 12.67 4.88
N MET A 389 -7.54 12.29 6.16
CA MET A 389 -8.05 13.10 7.26
C MET A 389 -7.14 14.28 7.61
N ASP A 390 -5.83 14.06 7.75
CA ASP A 390 -4.97 15.03 8.44
C ASP A 390 -3.63 15.35 7.75
N ALA A 391 -3.23 14.62 6.70
CA ALA A 391 -1.98 14.99 6.01
C ALA A 391 -2.15 16.36 5.34
N PRO A 392 -1.10 17.21 5.29
CA PRO A 392 -1.18 18.49 4.58
C PRO A 392 -1.20 18.31 3.07
N GLY A 393 -1.61 19.35 2.33
CA GLY A 393 -1.55 19.39 0.88
C GLY A 393 -2.48 18.41 0.16
N GLN A 394 -3.55 17.96 0.80
CA GLN A 394 -4.52 17.01 0.24
C GLN A 394 -5.72 17.77 -0.35
N HIS A 395 -6.10 17.43 -1.58
CA HIS A 395 -7.24 18.04 -2.26
C HIS A 395 -8.17 16.97 -2.80
N PHE A 396 -9.48 17.19 -2.66
CA PHE A 396 -10.47 16.19 -3.02
C PHE A 396 -11.55 16.78 -3.94
N LEU A 397 -11.89 15.99 -4.95
CA LEU A 397 -13.03 16.21 -5.82
C LEU A 397 -13.94 14.99 -5.76
N GLN A 398 -15.23 15.24 -5.81
CA GLN A 398 -16.24 14.20 -5.90
C GLN A 398 -17.16 14.46 -7.08
N ALA A 399 -17.71 13.38 -7.62
CA ALA A 399 -18.80 13.37 -8.57
C ALA A 399 -19.99 12.71 -7.89
N THR A 400 -21.10 13.42 -7.74
CA THR A 400 -22.29 12.93 -7.05
C THR A 400 -23.49 12.88 -7.99
N ALA A 401 -24.36 11.88 -7.80
CA ALA A 401 -25.67 11.78 -8.45
C ALA A 401 -26.72 11.54 -7.36
N ASN A 402 -27.69 12.43 -7.22
CA ASN A 402 -28.74 12.37 -6.18
C ASN A 402 -28.16 12.07 -4.78
N ASN A 403 -27.15 12.85 -4.36
CA ASN A 403 -26.43 12.73 -3.08
C ASN A 403 -25.63 11.43 -2.87
N ARG A 404 -25.39 10.63 -3.92
CA ARG A 404 -24.52 9.46 -3.87
C ARG A 404 -23.26 9.65 -4.67
N VAL A 405 -22.12 9.21 -4.13
CA VAL A 405 -20.82 9.35 -4.79
C VAL A 405 -20.74 8.37 -5.97
N ALA A 406 -20.63 8.91 -7.18
CA ALA A 406 -20.42 8.19 -8.43
C ALA A 406 -18.95 8.21 -8.88
N GLY A 407 -18.17 9.17 -8.40
CA GLY A 407 -16.74 9.27 -8.68
C GLY A 407 -16.01 10.09 -7.63
N ALA A 408 -14.71 9.87 -7.50
CA ALA A 408 -13.86 10.59 -6.59
C ALA A 408 -12.44 10.73 -7.16
N LEU A 409 -11.80 11.85 -6.83
CA LEU A 409 -10.42 12.16 -7.17
C LEU A 409 -9.73 12.76 -5.95
N TRP A 410 -8.54 12.24 -5.65
CA TRP A 410 -7.68 12.68 -4.57
C TRP A 410 -6.33 13.09 -5.13
N LEU A 411 -5.98 14.36 -4.92
CA LEU A 411 -4.73 15.00 -5.31
C LEU A 411 -3.85 15.30 -4.09
N VAL A 412 -2.53 15.30 -4.30
CA VAL A 412 -1.51 15.63 -3.30
C VAL A 412 -0.57 16.67 -3.88
N GLU A 413 -0.29 17.73 -3.15
CA GLU A 413 0.71 18.75 -3.53
C GLU A 413 2.12 18.17 -3.56
N GLU A 414 2.88 18.51 -4.59
CA GLU A 414 4.27 18.13 -4.76
C GLU A 414 5.06 19.26 -5.44
N GLY A 415 6.38 19.25 -5.28
CA GLY A 415 7.28 20.20 -5.92
C GLY A 415 7.57 21.41 -5.05
N GLY A 416 7.98 22.52 -5.67
CA GLY A 416 8.38 23.73 -4.93
C GLY A 416 9.64 23.54 -4.09
N LEU A 417 10.49 22.56 -4.43
CA LEU A 417 11.77 22.34 -3.77
C LEU A 417 12.75 23.47 -4.12
N SER A 418 13.71 23.74 -3.24
CA SER A 418 14.77 24.71 -3.54
C SER A 418 15.61 24.23 -4.73
N ALA A 419 16.23 25.16 -5.46
CA ALA A 419 17.06 24.83 -6.60
C ALA A 419 18.23 23.91 -6.21
N GLU A 420 18.84 24.16 -5.05
CA GLU A 420 19.95 23.36 -4.52
C GLU A 420 19.51 21.93 -4.21
N LEU A 421 18.33 21.77 -3.59
CA LEU A 421 17.79 20.45 -3.28
C LEU A 421 17.37 19.70 -4.55
N SER A 422 16.76 20.39 -5.52
CA SER A 422 16.41 19.80 -6.83
C SER A 422 17.65 19.28 -7.55
N GLN A 423 18.72 20.06 -7.60
CA GLN A 423 19.99 19.67 -8.22
C GLN A 423 20.65 18.49 -7.46
N ALA A 424 20.63 18.51 -6.12
CA ALA A 424 21.16 17.41 -5.32
C ALA A 424 20.37 16.10 -5.51
N VAL A 425 19.04 16.19 -5.70
CA VAL A 425 18.19 15.04 -6.06
C VAL A 425 18.52 14.55 -7.46
N TRP A 426 18.65 15.45 -8.44
CA TRP A 426 19.06 15.10 -9.81
C TRP A 426 20.42 14.41 -9.86
N ALA A 427 21.38 14.85 -9.07
CA ALA A 427 22.71 14.24 -8.99
C ALA A 427 22.75 12.93 -8.17
N GLY A 428 21.68 12.61 -7.43
CA GLY A 428 21.56 11.41 -6.61
C GLY A 428 22.18 11.51 -5.21
N PHE A 429 22.52 12.71 -4.73
CA PHE A 429 23.08 12.95 -3.39
C PHE A 429 22.02 13.05 -2.28
N ARG A 430 20.76 13.34 -2.64
CA ARG A 430 19.64 13.51 -1.72
C ARG A 430 18.40 12.78 -2.23
N ARG A 431 17.58 12.31 -1.29
CA ARG A 431 16.26 11.72 -1.57
C ARG A 431 15.28 12.14 -0.47
N PRO A 432 14.60 13.29 -0.62
CA PRO A 432 13.67 13.80 0.39
C PRO A 432 12.43 12.91 0.53
N ARG A 433 11.73 13.02 1.66
CA ARG A 433 10.40 12.42 1.87
C ARG A 433 9.33 13.19 1.08
N GLY A 434 8.18 12.57 0.83
CA GLY A 434 7.11 13.14 -0.01
C GLY A 434 7.54 13.37 -1.47
N ASN A 435 6.82 14.22 -2.20
CA ASN A 435 7.23 14.68 -3.53
C ASN A 435 7.54 13.56 -4.54
N LEU A 436 6.74 12.49 -4.58
CA LEU A 436 7.05 11.27 -5.32
C LEU A 436 7.37 11.52 -6.80
N VAL A 437 6.50 12.23 -7.51
CA VAL A 437 6.69 12.53 -8.94
C VAL A 437 7.65 13.70 -9.09
N ALA A 438 7.51 14.78 -8.31
CA ALA A 438 8.42 15.93 -8.40
C ALA A 438 9.89 15.54 -8.22
N GLN A 439 10.22 14.76 -7.18
CA GLN A 439 11.59 14.27 -6.97
C GLN A 439 12.00 13.27 -8.07
N SER A 440 11.06 12.46 -8.58
CA SER A 440 11.34 11.51 -9.66
C SER A 440 11.65 12.20 -10.97
N LEU A 441 11.04 13.36 -11.25
CA LEU A 441 11.33 14.16 -12.43
C LEU A 441 12.77 14.67 -12.39
N ALA A 442 13.28 15.10 -11.23
CA ALA A 442 14.70 15.45 -11.09
C ALA A 442 15.62 14.22 -11.11
N ALA A 443 15.32 13.20 -10.29
CA ALA A 443 16.20 12.03 -10.13
C ALA A 443 16.29 11.15 -11.38
N HIS A 444 15.24 11.12 -12.21
CA HIS A 444 15.16 10.29 -13.40
C HIS A 444 15.04 11.03 -14.72
N GLY A 445 14.71 12.32 -14.70
CA GLY A 445 14.64 13.18 -15.89
C GLY A 445 15.94 13.92 -16.17
N SER A 446 15.91 14.75 -17.20
CA SER A 446 17.07 15.47 -17.72
C SER A 446 17.30 16.84 -17.05
N ASP A 447 16.24 17.49 -16.57
CA ASP A 447 16.29 18.83 -15.97
C ASP A 447 16.64 18.79 -14.46
N PRO A 448 17.80 19.36 -14.03
CA PRO A 448 18.16 19.46 -12.62
C PRO A 448 17.23 20.32 -11.77
N LEU A 449 16.44 21.19 -12.39
CA LEU A 449 15.49 22.09 -11.71
C LEU A 449 14.04 21.58 -11.78
N ALA A 450 13.79 20.39 -12.33
CA ALA A 450 12.43 19.88 -12.50
C ALA A 450 11.60 19.83 -11.19
N ALA A 451 12.25 19.60 -10.05
CA ALA A 451 11.57 19.49 -8.76
C ALA A 451 11.24 20.86 -8.12
N THR A 452 11.70 21.96 -8.72
CA THR A 452 11.34 23.33 -8.31
C THR A 452 9.93 23.72 -8.75
N LEU A 453 9.44 23.12 -9.85
CA LEU A 453 8.08 23.33 -10.33
C LEU A 453 7.06 22.79 -9.32
N VAL A 454 5.90 23.43 -9.25
CA VAL A 454 4.83 23.09 -8.31
C VAL A 454 3.75 22.32 -9.03
N GLY A 455 3.33 21.18 -8.50
CA GLY A 455 2.29 20.36 -9.11
C GLY A 455 1.37 19.70 -8.11
N ARG A 456 0.29 19.11 -8.64
CA ARG A 456 -0.60 18.23 -7.86
C ARG A 456 -0.62 16.85 -8.48
N ARG A 457 -0.18 15.86 -7.70
CA ARG A 457 -0.19 14.46 -8.11
C ARG A 457 -1.55 13.84 -7.83
N VAL A 458 -2.12 13.18 -8.84
CA VAL A 458 -3.25 12.27 -8.66
C VAL A 458 -2.78 11.08 -7.83
N SER A 459 -3.22 11.05 -6.57
CA SER A 459 -2.98 9.95 -5.64
C SER A 459 -3.94 8.81 -5.91
N ARG A 460 -5.23 9.13 -6.05
CA ARG A 460 -6.26 8.15 -6.38
C ARG A 460 -7.35 8.77 -7.25
N ILE A 461 -7.90 7.97 -8.15
CA ILE A 461 -9.11 8.28 -8.90
C ILE A 461 -9.96 7.01 -9.00
N ALA A 462 -11.25 7.13 -8.72
CA ALA A 462 -12.19 6.02 -8.81
C ALA A 462 -13.53 6.50 -9.36
N VAL A 463 -14.15 5.66 -10.20
CA VAL A 463 -15.52 5.83 -10.68
C VAL A 463 -16.28 4.56 -10.34
N HIS A 464 -17.48 4.73 -9.80
CA HIS A 464 -18.36 3.63 -9.43
C HIS A 464 -18.55 2.68 -10.64
N PRO A 465 -18.40 1.35 -10.49
CA PRO A 465 -18.42 0.38 -11.60
C PRO A 465 -19.64 0.52 -12.52
N ALA A 466 -20.83 0.73 -11.94
CA ALA A 466 -22.08 0.90 -12.69
C ALA A 466 -22.17 2.22 -13.50
N ARG A 467 -21.24 3.15 -13.33
CA ARG A 467 -21.19 4.47 -14.01
C ARG A 467 -19.86 4.69 -14.75
N GLN A 468 -19.10 3.62 -14.98
CA GLN A 468 -17.86 3.70 -15.75
C GLN A 468 -18.16 3.99 -17.22
N ARG A 469 -17.17 4.55 -17.93
CA ARG A 469 -17.27 4.89 -19.37
C ARG A 469 -18.27 6.00 -19.73
N GLU A 470 -18.88 6.67 -18.74
CA GLU A 470 -19.71 7.87 -18.94
C GLU A 470 -18.92 9.20 -18.97
N GLY A 471 -17.59 9.15 -18.98
CA GLY A 471 -16.75 10.35 -18.97
C GLY A 471 -16.54 11.01 -17.59
N ILE A 472 -17.14 10.48 -16.51
CA ILE A 472 -17.02 11.02 -15.14
C ILE A 472 -15.56 11.24 -14.71
N GLY A 473 -14.68 10.26 -14.97
CA GLY A 473 -13.26 10.37 -14.64
C GLY A 473 -12.56 11.52 -15.38
N GLN A 474 -12.93 11.80 -16.63
CA GLN A 474 -12.38 12.91 -17.39
C GLN A 474 -12.89 14.26 -16.85
N GLN A 475 -14.18 14.33 -16.49
CA GLN A 475 -14.77 15.53 -15.90
C GLN A 475 -14.12 15.87 -14.55
N LEU A 476 -13.81 14.86 -13.72
CA LEU A 476 -13.07 15.04 -12.46
C LEU A 476 -11.68 15.66 -12.71
N ILE A 477 -10.94 15.16 -13.71
CA ILE A 477 -9.63 15.73 -14.07
C ILE A 477 -9.77 17.14 -14.63
N ALA A 478 -10.75 17.41 -15.49
CA ALA A 478 -10.99 18.75 -16.02
C ALA A 478 -11.28 19.76 -14.91
N CYS A 479 -12.08 19.37 -13.91
CA CYS A 479 -12.32 20.18 -12.71
C CYS A 479 -11.03 20.40 -11.89
N ALA A 480 -10.21 19.37 -11.73
CA ALA A 480 -8.92 19.49 -11.07
C ALA A 480 -7.98 20.50 -11.76
N CYS A 481 -7.97 20.54 -13.10
CA CYS A 481 -7.18 21.51 -13.85
C CYS A 481 -7.61 22.95 -13.54
N MET A 482 -8.92 23.21 -13.49
CA MET A 482 -9.45 24.54 -13.16
C MET A 482 -9.05 24.96 -11.73
N GLN A 483 -9.06 24.04 -10.77
CA GLN A 483 -8.70 24.31 -9.38
C GLN A 483 -7.19 24.38 -9.11
N ALA A 484 -6.37 23.90 -10.05
CA ALA A 484 -4.92 23.89 -9.96
C ALA A 484 -4.28 24.96 -10.87
N ALA A 485 -4.98 26.07 -11.15
CA ALA A 485 -4.51 27.12 -12.05
C ALA A 485 -3.18 27.78 -11.64
N GLN A 486 -2.79 27.69 -10.36
CA GLN A 486 -1.51 28.17 -9.85
C GLN A 486 -0.37 27.14 -9.93
N CYS A 487 -0.67 25.91 -10.35
CA CYS A 487 0.33 24.85 -10.49
C CYS A 487 0.94 24.84 -11.91
N ASP A 488 2.14 24.30 -12.04
CA ASP A 488 2.79 24.07 -13.32
C ASP A 488 2.23 22.85 -14.04
N TYR A 489 1.78 21.83 -13.31
CA TYR A 489 1.21 20.61 -13.87
C TYR A 489 0.32 19.84 -12.89
N LEU A 490 -0.54 18.97 -13.42
CA LEU A 490 -0.98 17.77 -12.72
C LEU A 490 -0.09 16.59 -13.09
N SER A 491 0.09 15.64 -12.19
CA SER A 491 0.91 14.45 -12.45
C SER A 491 0.24 13.16 -12.00
N VAL A 492 0.69 12.03 -12.53
CA VAL A 492 0.27 10.70 -12.07
C VAL A 492 1.43 9.71 -12.16
N SER A 493 1.49 8.79 -11.19
CA SER A 493 2.38 7.64 -11.17
C SER A 493 1.53 6.38 -11.05
N PHE A 494 1.64 5.43 -11.99
CA PHE A 494 0.76 4.27 -12.05
C PHE A 494 1.46 3.03 -12.64
N GLY A 495 1.02 1.83 -12.25
CA GLY A 495 1.42 0.60 -12.91
C GLY A 495 0.88 0.57 -14.35
N TYR A 496 1.79 0.54 -15.32
CA TYR A 496 1.46 0.67 -16.73
C TYR A 496 0.59 -0.49 -17.23
N THR A 497 -0.53 -0.13 -17.85
CA THR A 497 -1.37 -1.01 -18.66
C THR A 497 -1.89 -0.20 -19.85
N PRO A 498 -2.11 -0.81 -21.03
CA PRO A 498 -2.63 -0.10 -22.20
C PRO A 498 -3.97 0.61 -21.93
N GLU A 499 -4.85 0.00 -21.14
CA GLU A 499 -6.17 0.54 -20.83
C GLU A 499 -6.07 1.78 -19.93
N LEU A 500 -5.23 1.73 -18.89
CA LEU A 500 -5.05 2.84 -17.97
C LEU A 500 -4.28 3.98 -18.63
N TRP A 501 -3.29 3.68 -19.47
CA TRP A 501 -2.60 4.72 -20.25
C TRP A 501 -3.56 5.44 -21.21
N ARG A 502 -4.41 4.72 -21.94
CA ARG A 502 -5.43 5.34 -22.81
C ARG A 502 -6.36 6.29 -22.06
N PHE A 503 -6.71 5.97 -20.81
CA PHE A 503 -7.50 6.87 -19.96
C PHE A 503 -6.74 8.18 -19.70
N TRP A 504 -5.49 8.11 -19.22
CA TRP A 504 -4.68 9.29 -18.94
C TRP A 504 -4.41 10.12 -20.19
N GLN A 505 -4.06 9.46 -21.30
CA GLN A 505 -3.83 10.11 -22.59
C GLN A 505 -5.06 10.89 -23.05
N ARG A 506 -6.27 10.32 -22.92
CA ARG A 506 -7.52 11.00 -23.27
C ARG A 506 -7.86 12.15 -22.31
N CYS A 507 -7.31 12.16 -21.10
CA CYS A 507 -7.39 13.31 -20.20
C CYS A 507 -6.34 14.39 -20.52
N GLY A 508 -5.50 14.20 -21.55
CA GLY A 508 -4.47 15.15 -21.97
C GLY A 508 -3.09 14.94 -21.34
N PHE A 509 -2.89 13.88 -20.56
CA PHE A 509 -1.58 13.60 -19.97
C PHE A 509 -0.57 13.15 -21.02
N VAL A 510 0.67 13.61 -20.84
CA VAL A 510 1.86 13.28 -21.64
C VAL A 510 2.71 12.28 -20.86
N LEU A 511 3.04 11.14 -21.46
CA LEU A 511 3.91 10.14 -20.84
C LEU A 511 5.35 10.66 -20.82
N VAL A 512 5.94 10.76 -19.63
CA VAL A 512 7.29 11.33 -19.44
C VAL A 512 8.31 10.31 -18.94
N ARG A 513 7.86 9.19 -18.36
CA ARG A 513 8.76 8.15 -17.88
C ARG A 513 8.12 6.76 -17.91
N MET A 514 8.93 5.76 -18.25
CA MET A 514 8.68 4.34 -17.97
C MET A 514 9.78 3.81 -17.05
N GLY A 515 9.40 3.15 -15.96
CA GLY A 515 10.32 2.51 -15.04
C GLY A 515 10.95 1.25 -15.62
N ASN A 516 12.01 0.77 -14.95
CA ASN A 516 12.77 -0.43 -15.35
C ASN A 516 12.63 -1.60 -14.37
N HIS A 517 11.78 -1.44 -13.36
CA HIS A 517 11.47 -2.46 -12.37
C HIS A 517 9.96 -2.69 -12.34
N ARG A 518 9.56 -3.95 -12.30
CA ARG A 518 8.17 -4.34 -12.07
C ARG A 518 7.83 -4.15 -10.61
N GLU A 519 6.70 -3.53 -10.32
CA GLU A 519 6.17 -3.45 -8.97
C GLU A 519 5.86 -4.85 -8.43
N ALA A 520 6.26 -5.14 -7.20
CA ALA A 520 6.05 -6.46 -6.60
C ALA A 520 4.57 -6.86 -6.51
N SER A 521 3.64 -5.89 -6.40
CA SER A 521 2.20 -6.14 -6.27
C SER A 521 1.47 -6.22 -7.61
N SER A 522 1.70 -5.29 -8.52
CA SER A 522 0.99 -5.23 -9.81
C SER A 522 1.71 -6.02 -10.91
N GLY A 523 3.00 -6.29 -10.75
CA GLY A 523 3.91 -6.83 -11.77
C GLY A 523 4.04 -5.97 -13.03
N CYS A 524 3.53 -4.73 -12.99
CA CYS A 524 3.61 -3.74 -14.05
C CYS A 524 4.84 -2.85 -13.84
N TYR A 525 5.38 -2.30 -14.91
CA TYR A 525 6.35 -1.20 -14.82
C TYR A 525 5.63 0.07 -14.36
N THR A 526 6.24 0.85 -13.46
CA THR A 526 5.68 2.15 -13.06
C THR A 526 5.87 3.17 -14.20
N ALA A 527 4.78 3.72 -14.70
CA ALA A 527 4.77 4.85 -15.64
C ALA A 527 4.46 6.16 -14.91
N MET A 528 4.99 7.27 -15.43
CA MET A 528 4.64 8.62 -14.98
C MET A 528 4.23 9.49 -16.15
N ALA A 529 3.20 10.31 -15.92
CA ALA A 529 2.66 11.22 -16.93
C ALA A 529 2.33 12.58 -16.32
N LEU A 530 2.44 13.63 -17.12
CA LEU A 530 2.18 15.02 -16.75
C LEU A 530 1.07 15.63 -17.60
N LEU A 531 0.19 16.40 -16.99
CA LEU A 531 -0.76 17.28 -17.67
C LEU A 531 -0.32 18.73 -17.40
N PRO A 532 0.37 19.38 -18.35
CA PRO A 532 0.97 20.69 -18.10
C PRO A 532 -0.09 21.80 -18.02
N LEU A 533 0.09 22.73 -17.09
CA LEU A 533 -0.82 23.84 -16.81
C LEU A 533 -0.15 25.21 -17.00
N SER A 534 1.17 25.30 -16.79
CA SER A 534 1.98 26.50 -17.07
C SER A 534 2.91 26.27 -18.28
N ASP A 535 3.54 27.33 -18.78
CA ASP A 535 4.54 27.21 -19.84
C ASP A 535 5.81 26.49 -19.36
N ALA A 536 6.17 26.61 -18.09
CA ALA A 536 7.26 25.83 -17.51
C ALA A 536 6.91 24.33 -17.47
N GLY A 537 5.70 23.99 -17.05
CA GLY A 537 5.20 22.61 -17.10
C GLY A 537 5.13 22.05 -18.51
N LYS A 538 4.69 22.85 -19.50
CA LYS A 538 4.67 22.44 -20.93
C LYS A 538 6.07 22.11 -21.43
N ARG A 539 7.06 22.98 -21.16
CA ARG A 539 8.45 22.75 -21.55
C ARG A 539 8.99 21.46 -20.93
N LEU A 540 8.80 21.27 -19.63
CA LEU A 540 9.25 20.05 -18.93
C LEU A 540 8.60 18.80 -19.54
N ALA A 541 7.27 18.80 -19.71
CA ALA A 541 6.56 17.65 -20.26
C ALA A 541 7.02 17.31 -21.69
N GLN A 542 7.23 18.32 -22.55
CA GLN A 542 7.72 18.13 -23.91
C GLN A 542 9.15 17.58 -23.95
N GLN A 543 10.03 18.13 -23.11
CA GLN A 543 11.43 17.72 -23.00
C GLN A 543 11.55 16.26 -22.55
N GLU A 544 10.90 15.90 -21.45
CA GLU A 544 10.94 14.54 -20.91
C GLU A 544 10.23 13.54 -21.83
N HIS A 545 9.16 13.96 -22.51
CA HIS A 545 8.52 13.13 -23.53
C HIS A 545 9.44 12.86 -24.72
N ARG A 546 10.15 13.89 -25.22
CA ARG A 546 11.12 13.73 -26.31
C ARG A 546 12.25 12.79 -25.89
N ARG A 547 12.78 12.97 -24.68
CA ARG A 547 13.78 12.08 -24.08
C ARG A 547 13.30 10.63 -24.05
N LEU A 548 12.11 10.37 -23.50
CA LEU A 548 11.53 9.04 -23.45
C LEU A 548 11.38 8.42 -24.84
N ARG A 549 11.03 9.20 -25.86
CA ARG A 549 10.97 8.74 -27.25
C ARG A 549 12.33 8.38 -27.83
N ARG A 550 13.40 9.09 -27.46
CA ARG A 550 14.78 8.73 -27.86
C ARG A 550 15.26 7.44 -27.18
N ASP A 551 14.74 7.17 -25.98
CA ASP A 551 15.12 6.00 -25.18
C ASP A 551 14.17 4.80 -25.40
N ALA A 552 13.11 4.95 -26.19
CA ALA A 552 12.02 3.99 -26.29
C ALA A 552 12.45 2.59 -26.76
N ASP A 553 13.29 2.50 -27.80
CA ASP A 553 13.78 1.21 -28.33
C ASP A 553 14.68 0.50 -27.31
N ILE A 554 15.55 1.27 -26.67
CA ILE A 554 16.48 0.79 -25.64
C ILE A 554 15.71 0.26 -24.43
N LEU A 555 14.72 1.02 -23.95
CA LEU A 555 13.85 0.61 -22.85
C LEU A 555 13.01 -0.61 -23.23
N THR A 556 12.53 -0.70 -24.47
CA THR A 556 11.79 -1.87 -24.96
C THR A 556 12.66 -3.13 -24.91
N GLN A 557 13.91 -3.04 -25.38
CA GLN A 557 14.86 -4.15 -25.34
C GLN A 557 15.28 -4.56 -23.93
N TRP A 558 15.32 -3.60 -22.99
CA TRP A 558 15.67 -3.84 -21.60
C TRP A 558 14.52 -4.45 -20.81
N ASN A 559 13.33 -3.88 -20.93
CA ASN A 559 12.13 -4.30 -20.20
C ASN A 559 11.45 -5.53 -20.82
N GLY A 560 11.70 -5.81 -22.11
CA GLY A 560 10.99 -6.85 -22.85
C GLY A 560 9.52 -6.51 -23.12
N GLU A 561 9.13 -5.24 -22.98
CA GLU A 561 7.78 -4.72 -23.26
C GLU A 561 7.87 -3.45 -24.09
N ALA A 562 7.03 -3.34 -25.12
CA ALA A 562 7.02 -2.16 -26.00
C ALA A 562 6.53 -0.91 -25.26
N ILE A 563 7.29 0.18 -25.38
CA ILE A 563 6.88 1.51 -24.93
C ILE A 563 5.83 2.06 -25.90
N PRO A 564 4.69 2.61 -25.44
CA PRO A 564 3.57 3.02 -26.31
C PRO A 564 3.81 4.36 -27.03
N LEU A 565 5.01 4.57 -27.56
CA LEU A 565 5.45 5.80 -28.18
C LEU A 565 6.24 5.50 -29.45
N ALA A 566 6.11 6.38 -30.46
CA ALA A 566 6.96 6.32 -31.64
C ALA A 566 8.39 6.73 -31.28
N ALA A 567 9.32 5.79 -31.38
CA ALA A 567 10.73 6.01 -31.11
C ALA A 567 11.34 7.06 -32.04
N LEU A 568 12.26 7.87 -31.51
CA LEU A 568 13.09 8.78 -32.29
C LEU A 568 14.42 8.09 -32.58
N ARG A 569 14.81 8.01 -33.86
CA ARG A 569 16.05 7.34 -34.30
C ARG A 569 17.30 8.21 -34.17
N GLU A 570 17.23 9.33 -33.44
CA GLU A 570 18.36 10.24 -33.21
C GLU A 570 19.39 9.60 -32.26
N GLN A 571 20.46 9.04 -32.84
CA GLN A 571 21.53 8.35 -32.08
C GLN A 571 22.64 9.29 -31.56
N ALA A 572 22.74 10.51 -32.10
CA ALA A 572 23.79 11.45 -31.71
C ALA A 572 23.62 11.93 -30.26
N LEU A 573 24.73 12.13 -29.55
CA LEU A 573 24.74 12.72 -28.20
C LEU A 573 24.32 14.19 -28.26
N ASN A 574 23.26 14.56 -27.54
CA ASN A 574 22.82 15.95 -27.39
C ASN A 574 23.27 16.56 -26.04
N ASP A 575 22.95 17.83 -25.81
CA ASP A 575 23.37 18.54 -24.58
C ASP A 575 22.77 17.97 -23.29
N GLU A 576 21.64 17.28 -23.38
CA GLU A 576 21.01 16.58 -22.26
C GLU A 576 21.75 15.28 -21.95
N ASP A 577 22.10 14.51 -23.00
CA ASP A 577 22.89 13.29 -22.87
C ASP A 577 24.23 13.59 -22.19
N TRP A 578 24.92 14.66 -22.60
CA TRP A 578 26.17 15.08 -21.98
C TRP A 578 26.01 15.40 -20.49
N ARG A 579 24.97 16.14 -20.10
CA ARG A 579 24.69 16.45 -18.69
C ARG A 579 24.41 15.18 -17.89
N GLU A 580 23.57 14.29 -18.41
CA GLU A 580 23.24 13.03 -17.74
C GLU A 580 24.42 12.08 -17.61
N LEU A 581 25.25 12.01 -18.65
CA LEU A 581 26.46 11.19 -18.67
C LEU A 581 27.49 11.70 -17.67
N VAL A 582 27.69 13.02 -17.55
CA VAL A 582 28.54 13.61 -16.49
C VAL A 582 27.92 13.34 -15.11
N GLY A 583 26.61 13.45 -14.94
CA GLY A 583 25.91 13.09 -13.70
C GLY A 583 26.08 11.61 -13.31
N PHE A 584 26.17 10.71 -14.30
CA PHE A 584 26.52 9.30 -14.08
C PHE A 584 28.03 9.12 -13.82
N ALA A 585 28.90 9.77 -14.56
CA ALA A 585 30.34 9.59 -14.43
C ALA A 585 30.88 10.14 -13.10
N PHE A 586 30.39 11.30 -12.65
CA PHE A 586 30.99 12.08 -11.57
C PHE A 586 30.06 12.31 -10.35
N ALA A 587 28.81 11.85 -10.39
CA ALA A 587 27.92 11.84 -9.21
C ALA A 587 27.25 10.47 -9.01
N HIS A 588 25.99 10.43 -8.60
CA HIS A 588 25.29 9.23 -8.17
C HIS A 588 24.04 8.91 -9.00
N ARG A 589 23.92 9.43 -10.22
CA ARG A 589 22.83 9.05 -11.12
C ARG A 589 22.81 7.52 -11.34
N PRO A 590 21.67 6.83 -11.20
CA PRO A 590 21.62 5.37 -11.36
C PRO A 590 21.91 4.91 -12.80
N LEU A 591 22.56 3.75 -12.96
CA LEU A 591 22.84 3.15 -14.27
C LEU A 591 21.58 3.05 -15.15
N LEU A 592 20.48 2.54 -14.58
CA LEU A 592 19.23 2.35 -15.33
C LEU A 592 18.49 3.66 -15.63
N THR A 593 18.78 4.74 -14.92
CA THR A 593 18.28 6.07 -15.27
C THR A 593 19.01 6.61 -16.51
N SER A 594 20.30 6.29 -16.63
CA SER A 594 21.19 6.72 -17.70
C SER A 594 21.27 5.72 -18.86
N LEU A 595 20.33 4.76 -18.95
CA LEU A 595 20.39 3.67 -19.92
C LEU A 595 20.50 4.19 -21.36
N GLY A 596 19.60 5.11 -21.74
CA GLY A 596 19.55 5.67 -23.08
C GLY A 596 20.83 6.41 -23.49
N CYS A 597 21.28 7.35 -22.66
CA CYS A 597 22.47 8.14 -22.95
C CYS A 597 23.76 7.30 -22.90
N LEU A 598 23.83 6.28 -22.03
CA LEU A 598 24.97 5.36 -21.99
C LEU A 598 25.04 4.49 -23.25
N HIS A 599 23.93 3.99 -23.78
CA HIS A 599 23.94 3.28 -25.07
C HIS A 599 24.41 4.17 -26.21
N ARG A 600 23.96 5.43 -26.27
CA ARG A 600 24.46 6.42 -27.25
C ARG A 600 25.94 6.71 -27.07
N LEU A 601 26.42 6.83 -25.82
CA LEU A 601 27.85 6.98 -25.53
C LEU A 601 28.66 5.80 -26.05
N LEU A 602 28.18 4.56 -25.85
CA LEU A 602 28.84 3.35 -26.34
C LEU A 602 28.89 3.27 -27.87
N GLN A 603 27.90 3.83 -28.57
CA GLN A 603 27.93 3.94 -30.03
C GLN A 603 28.95 4.96 -30.53
N CYS A 604 29.15 6.06 -29.80
CA CYS A 604 30.12 7.10 -30.16
C CYS A 604 31.55 6.80 -29.69
N SER A 605 31.73 5.94 -28.68
CA SER A 605 33.03 5.66 -28.08
C SER A 605 33.72 4.45 -28.70
N ALA A 606 34.94 4.66 -29.21
CA ALA A 606 35.81 3.57 -29.68
C ALA A 606 36.51 2.80 -28.55
N LEU A 607 36.32 3.21 -27.28
CA LEU A 607 36.96 2.55 -26.15
C LEU A 607 36.33 1.16 -25.87
N PRO A 608 37.10 0.20 -25.32
CA PRO A 608 36.59 -1.13 -25.02
C PRO A 608 35.47 -1.15 -23.96
N LEU A 609 35.57 -0.31 -22.92
CA LEU A 609 34.56 -0.12 -21.86
C LEU A 609 33.90 -1.44 -21.36
N PRO A 610 34.67 -2.47 -20.97
CA PRO A 610 34.16 -3.84 -20.80
C PRO A 610 33.14 -4.01 -19.66
N ALA A 611 33.06 -3.07 -18.71
CA ALA A 611 32.07 -3.10 -17.64
C ALA A 611 30.73 -2.50 -18.10
N LEU A 612 30.77 -1.45 -18.93
CA LEU A 612 29.57 -0.85 -19.53
C LEU A 612 29.03 -1.73 -20.67
N ARG A 613 29.86 -2.08 -21.67
CA ARG A 613 29.45 -2.94 -22.80
C ARG A 613 28.96 -4.31 -22.32
N GLY A 614 29.69 -4.91 -21.37
CA GLY A 614 29.30 -6.17 -20.76
C GLY A 614 27.92 -6.13 -20.10
N ARG A 615 27.55 -5.00 -19.47
CA ARG A 615 26.24 -4.87 -18.83
C ARG A 615 25.13 -4.48 -19.81
N LEU A 616 25.41 -3.54 -20.71
CA LEU A 616 24.41 -2.85 -21.51
C LEU A 616 24.18 -3.48 -22.90
N GLU A 617 25.21 -4.09 -23.49
CA GLU A 617 25.16 -4.71 -24.82
C GLU A 617 25.09 -6.24 -24.69
N GLU A 618 25.99 -6.84 -23.91
CA GLU A 618 26.04 -8.30 -23.70
C GLU A 618 25.00 -8.80 -22.68
N LYS A 619 24.39 -7.89 -21.91
CA LYS A 619 23.42 -8.19 -20.84
C LYS A 619 23.94 -9.16 -19.77
N ALA A 620 25.25 -9.20 -19.54
CA ALA A 620 25.86 -10.03 -18.50
C ALA A 620 25.36 -9.62 -17.10
N SER A 621 25.22 -10.60 -16.23
CA SER A 621 24.86 -10.38 -14.82
C SER A 621 26.00 -9.70 -14.06
N ASP A 622 25.65 -9.01 -12.98
CA ASP A 622 26.65 -8.37 -12.12
C ASP A 622 27.69 -9.39 -11.60
N ALA A 623 27.26 -10.62 -11.31
CA ALA A 623 28.13 -11.69 -10.83
C ALA A 623 29.15 -12.13 -11.88
N GLU A 624 28.69 -12.35 -13.12
CA GLU A 624 29.57 -12.69 -14.25
C GLU A 624 30.58 -11.58 -14.54
N LEU A 625 30.13 -10.31 -14.51
CA LEU A 625 31.02 -9.17 -14.72
C LEU A 625 32.05 -9.02 -13.61
N CYS A 626 31.65 -9.20 -12.35
CA CYS A 626 32.59 -9.17 -11.23
C CYS A 626 33.66 -10.27 -11.35
N ALA A 627 33.26 -11.47 -11.76
CA ALA A 627 34.19 -12.58 -11.98
C ALA A 627 35.14 -12.30 -13.17
N ARG A 628 34.58 -11.90 -14.31
CA ARG A 628 35.34 -11.63 -15.55
C ARG A 628 36.33 -10.48 -15.40
N LEU A 629 35.94 -9.43 -14.69
CA LEU A 629 36.73 -8.21 -14.49
C LEU A 629 37.54 -8.22 -13.18
N ARG A 630 37.44 -9.31 -12.39
CA ARG A 630 38.15 -9.49 -11.11
C ARG A 630 37.90 -8.35 -10.12
N ILE A 631 36.63 -7.96 -9.95
CA ILE A 631 36.22 -6.86 -9.08
C ILE A 631 35.39 -7.36 -7.90
N SER A 632 35.54 -6.74 -6.74
CA SER A 632 34.86 -7.11 -5.49
C SER A 632 33.43 -6.55 -5.42
N GLY A 633 32.51 -7.22 -6.13
CA GLY A 633 31.07 -7.03 -5.97
C GLY A 633 30.47 -5.79 -6.65
N ARG A 634 29.16 -5.62 -6.48
CA ARG A 634 28.34 -4.65 -7.23
C ARG A 634 28.79 -3.19 -7.08
N LYS A 635 29.24 -2.80 -5.88
CA LYS A 635 29.68 -1.42 -5.61
C LYS A 635 30.94 -1.08 -6.43
N ALA A 636 31.90 -2.00 -6.47
CA ALA A 636 33.14 -1.81 -7.23
C ALA A 636 32.88 -1.87 -8.74
N LEU A 637 31.98 -2.76 -9.19
CA LEU A 637 31.53 -2.80 -10.58
C LEU A 637 30.89 -1.46 -11.01
N LEU A 638 29.99 -0.90 -10.20
CA LEU A 638 29.37 0.39 -10.49
C LEU A 638 30.41 1.52 -10.53
N ALA A 639 31.38 1.53 -9.60
CA ALA A 639 32.47 2.51 -9.63
C ALA A 639 33.30 2.42 -10.93
N LEU A 640 33.61 1.20 -11.39
CA LEU A 640 34.31 0.98 -12.66
C LEU A 640 33.48 1.44 -13.86
N GLN A 641 32.17 1.17 -13.87
CA GLN A 641 31.27 1.65 -14.93
C GLN A 641 31.25 3.18 -15.02
N ARG A 642 31.25 3.87 -13.87
CA ARG A 642 31.33 5.34 -13.81
C ARG A 642 32.68 5.85 -14.32
N ALA A 643 33.77 5.23 -13.90
CA ALA A 643 35.11 5.57 -14.39
C ALA A 643 35.25 5.37 -15.91
N GLN A 644 34.67 4.29 -16.45
CA GLN A 644 34.63 4.04 -17.90
C GLN A 644 33.82 5.10 -18.64
N ALA A 645 32.66 5.51 -18.11
CA ALA A 645 31.89 6.60 -18.68
C ALA A 645 32.68 7.92 -18.66
N ALA A 646 33.36 8.24 -17.55
CA ALA A 646 34.23 9.40 -17.42
C ALA A 646 35.34 9.41 -18.48
N GLN A 647 36.03 8.27 -18.65
CA GLN A 647 37.09 8.12 -19.65
C GLN A 647 36.56 8.34 -21.08
N ALA A 648 35.40 7.76 -21.40
CA ALA A 648 34.78 7.94 -22.71
C ALA A 648 34.40 9.40 -22.98
N LEU A 649 33.86 10.11 -21.98
CA LEU A 649 33.53 11.54 -22.10
C LEU A 649 34.77 12.40 -22.33
N ILE A 650 35.85 12.15 -21.57
CA ILE A 650 37.12 12.89 -21.71
C ILE A 650 37.73 12.68 -23.09
N VAL A 651 37.69 11.45 -23.62
CA VAL A 651 38.20 11.14 -24.97
C VAL A 651 37.36 11.80 -26.07
N LEU A 652 36.05 11.92 -25.88
CA LEU A 652 35.18 12.58 -26.85
C LEU A 652 35.33 14.11 -26.81
N ASP A 653 35.34 14.72 -25.62
CA ASP A 653 35.54 16.17 -25.42
C ASP A 653 35.91 16.49 -23.96
N ALA A 654 37.21 16.58 -23.67
CA ALA A 654 37.73 16.89 -22.34
C ALA A 654 37.27 18.27 -21.82
N GLY A 655 37.26 19.29 -22.68
CA GLY A 655 36.93 20.67 -22.28
C GLY A 655 35.44 20.82 -21.92
N ARG A 656 34.55 20.14 -22.66
CA ARG A 656 33.13 20.06 -22.33
C ARG A 656 32.88 19.25 -21.06
N THR A 657 33.58 18.13 -20.90
CA THR A 657 33.47 17.28 -19.70
C THR A 657 33.84 18.06 -18.44
N GLN A 658 34.96 18.78 -18.47
CA GLN A 658 35.43 19.58 -17.34
C GLN A 658 34.42 20.68 -16.98
N ARG A 659 33.96 21.47 -17.96
CA ARG A 659 32.97 22.54 -17.72
C ARG A 659 31.68 22.02 -17.10
N LEU A 660 31.18 20.86 -17.56
CA LEU A 660 29.96 20.26 -17.01
C LEU A 660 30.18 19.66 -15.62
N ARG A 661 31.38 19.15 -15.32
CA ARG A 661 31.74 18.65 -13.99
C ARG A 661 31.83 19.79 -12.98
N ASP A 662 32.41 20.93 -13.36
CA ASP A 662 32.64 22.07 -12.45
C ASP A 662 31.32 22.72 -11.97
N VAL A 663 30.27 22.67 -12.80
CA VAL A 663 28.94 23.21 -12.45
C VAL A 663 28.06 22.21 -11.68
N MET A 664 28.55 20.99 -11.41
CA MET A 664 27.77 20.00 -10.67
C MET A 664 27.80 20.23 -9.15
N PRO A 665 26.70 19.89 -8.44
CA PRO A 665 26.67 19.96 -6.98
C PRO A 665 27.77 19.07 -6.39
N GLY A 666 28.67 19.64 -5.57
CA GLY A 666 29.77 18.91 -4.93
C GLY A 666 31.07 18.80 -5.73
N GLY A 667 31.20 19.52 -6.86
CA GLY A 667 32.39 19.48 -7.73
C GLY A 667 33.71 20.01 -7.13
N GLY A 668 33.71 20.55 -5.91
CA GLY A 668 34.88 21.17 -5.28
C GLY A 668 35.82 20.25 -4.49
N ASP A 669 35.36 19.09 -3.98
CA ASP A 669 36.09 18.36 -2.92
C ASP A 669 36.77 17.04 -3.35
N HIS A 670 36.83 16.73 -4.65
CA HIS A 670 37.47 15.50 -5.15
C HIS A 670 38.47 15.76 -6.29
N ALA A 671 39.42 16.66 -6.02
CA ALA A 671 40.71 16.71 -6.69
C ALA A 671 41.81 16.48 -5.64
N GLY A 672 42.16 15.21 -5.43
CA GLY A 672 43.23 14.74 -4.56
C GLY A 672 43.56 13.30 -4.91
#